data_AF-A0A661BZK8-F1
#
_entry.id   AF-A0A661BZK8-F1
#
_cell.length_a   1.000
_cell.length_b   1.000
_cell.length_c   1.000
_cell.angle_alpha   90.00
_cell.angle_beta   90.00
_cell.angle_gamma   90.00
#
_symmetry.space_group_name_H-M   'P 1'
#
loop_
_entity.id
_entity.type
_entity.pdbx_description
1 polymer ?
#
loop_
_entity_poly.entity_id
_entity_poly.type
_entity_poly.pdbx_seq_one_letter_code
_entity_poly.pdbx_strand_id
1 'polypeptide(L)'
;MEVDGVNRQYTLYVPEGHDGTEKWPLVFAFHGLTANNQAMIIESKMYSVADTAKFLVVYPQGLIVNCKPLGVVDLGWNIPDNFEADQDDVAFVGKIITILENKPSYGIDLNKVYATGGSNGGILSVYLAFELAHRIAAVADVSGPISDMLINHLCVPSRPVSVLHMQGTDDFLIPSGGNEYFLPLEAVTEYWAGISGCNAVPDSTELEDLNLDDNSTVTLFEYNNCESDYEVLLYRINGGGHVWPGGDLVPGDWDMGNINMDINGSAEIWNFFKRNTRPVQFVQISDTAFLHALVDQGVDINSDSLISYNEAETVISLSVDSVGISDMTGIEAFINLNSLSCSYNLIPNLDVSDNYALTHLNCSFNHLYSLDLSQNTALVNLNCSANQLSSLDVSKNTALKNLSMEGMLDLREVCVWEMPFPPTSASVLITGSPNAFFSIECSVNNVSIPDTDFLNALIDERIDTNGDSLISYAEARNEDDLVLYGGRTGGEIRDATGIEAFTNLKHLVLRCNKLTSLDLSNNQELTYLDVGENFLETLDISGCHLLTTLKVGPRSRKCGDKNLIKSLDITNNKLLVEIDLLYLDSLRGVCVWTMPFPPDGVTVYKGPNIYFTKECSDLNPPIITAVDSQYQAEFLEATSTEDGMIYLVPMATEKDLAAICGECL
;
A
#
# COMPACT_ATOMS: atom_id res chain seq x y z
N MET A 1 -30.07 15.00 -11.15
CA MET A 1 -29.47 13.80 -10.53
C MET A 1 -28.95 14.17 -9.16
N GLU A 2 -28.95 13.24 -8.20
CA GLU A 2 -28.46 13.51 -6.85
C GLU A 2 -26.93 13.29 -6.78
N VAL A 3 -26.19 14.25 -6.23
CA VAL A 3 -24.74 14.18 -5.91
C VAL A 3 -24.55 14.89 -4.58
N ASP A 4 -23.89 14.25 -3.63
CA ASP A 4 -23.68 14.73 -2.25
C ASP A 4 -24.94 15.23 -1.54
N GLY A 5 -26.05 14.52 -1.75
CA GLY A 5 -27.35 14.91 -1.18
C GLY A 5 -28.01 16.12 -1.84
N VAL A 6 -27.44 16.66 -2.93
CA VAL A 6 -27.96 17.82 -3.67
C VAL A 6 -28.43 17.41 -5.07
N ASN A 7 -29.57 17.95 -5.50
CA ASN A 7 -30.06 17.77 -6.86
C ASN A 7 -29.28 18.67 -7.84
N ARG A 8 -28.43 18.05 -8.65
CA ARG A 8 -27.65 18.68 -9.72
C ARG A 8 -28.31 18.50 -11.09
N GLN A 9 -28.07 19.45 -12.00
CA GLN A 9 -28.66 19.46 -13.34
C GLN A 9 -27.61 19.71 -14.42
N TYR A 10 -27.83 19.17 -15.60
CA TYR A 10 -27.03 19.44 -16.79
C TYR A 10 -27.92 19.35 -18.04
N THR A 11 -27.52 20.05 -19.10
CA THR A 11 -28.11 19.93 -20.43
C THR A 11 -27.16 19.10 -21.30
N LEU A 12 -27.67 18.08 -21.99
CA LEU A 12 -26.90 17.31 -22.96
C LEU A 12 -27.35 17.69 -24.38
N TYR A 13 -26.43 18.19 -25.17
CA TYR A 13 -26.60 18.38 -26.61
C TYR A 13 -26.12 17.12 -27.33
N VAL A 14 -27.01 16.54 -28.14
CA VAL A 14 -26.72 15.40 -29.01
C VAL A 14 -27.00 15.87 -30.44
N PRO A 15 -25.98 15.94 -31.31
CA PRO A 15 -26.19 16.38 -32.69
C PRO A 15 -27.19 15.50 -33.44
N GLU A 16 -27.90 16.10 -34.40
CA GLU A 16 -28.87 15.40 -35.22
C GLU A 16 -28.19 14.27 -36.02
N GLY A 17 -28.72 13.05 -35.94
CA GLY A 17 -28.18 11.88 -36.63
C GLY A 17 -27.27 10.97 -35.81
N HIS A 18 -26.96 11.33 -34.55
CA HIS A 18 -26.30 10.40 -33.63
C HIS A 18 -27.29 9.35 -33.10
N ASP A 19 -26.98 8.07 -33.30
CA ASP A 19 -27.82 6.94 -32.87
C ASP A 19 -27.13 5.99 -31.87
N GLY A 20 -25.91 6.32 -31.45
CA GLY A 20 -25.11 5.55 -30.51
C GLY A 20 -24.36 4.35 -31.11
N THR A 21 -24.45 4.12 -32.44
CA THR A 21 -23.72 3.02 -33.11
C THR A 21 -22.22 3.31 -33.27
N GLU A 22 -21.87 4.58 -33.52
CA GLU A 22 -20.49 5.08 -33.55
C GLU A 22 -20.14 5.71 -32.19
N LYS A 23 -18.95 5.44 -31.66
CA LYS A 23 -18.49 6.11 -30.43
C LYS A 23 -18.03 7.53 -30.74
N TRP A 24 -18.66 8.53 -30.15
CA TRP A 24 -18.35 9.96 -30.34
C TRP A 24 -17.70 10.57 -29.09
N PRO A 25 -16.83 11.57 -29.25
CA PRO A 25 -16.26 12.31 -28.14
C PRO A 25 -17.31 13.03 -27.28
N LEU A 26 -16.93 13.35 -26.05
CA LEU A 26 -17.76 14.09 -25.09
C LEU A 26 -17.02 15.34 -24.64
N VAL A 27 -17.64 16.52 -24.80
CA VAL A 27 -17.08 17.80 -24.37
C VAL A 27 -17.95 18.38 -23.26
N PHE A 28 -17.37 18.65 -22.10
CA PHE A 28 -18.01 19.45 -21.06
C PHE A 28 -17.73 20.94 -21.30
N ALA A 29 -18.77 21.77 -21.23
CA ALA A 29 -18.71 23.22 -21.39
C ALA A 29 -19.29 23.89 -20.13
N PHE A 30 -18.42 24.49 -19.32
CA PHE A 30 -18.75 25.06 -18.01
C PHE A 30 -18.90 26.58 -18.09
N HIS A 31 -20.00 27.09 -17.52
CA HIS A 31 -20.27 28.53 -17.45
C HIS A 31 -19.36 29.24 -16.42
N GLY A 32 -19.13 30.54 -16.61
CA GLY A 32 -18.43 31.39 -15.64
C GLY A 32 -19.23 31.71 -14.38
N LEU A 33 -18.62 32.45 -13.45
CA LEU A 33 -19.28 32.93 -12.23
C LEU A 33 -20.45 33.86 -12.59
N THR A 34 -21.54 33.82 -11.82
CA THR A 34 -22.81 34.57 -12.03
C THR A 34 -23.64 34.11 -13.23
N ALA A 35 -23.07 33.27 -14.11
CA ALA A 35 -23.75 32.74 -15.28
C ALA A 35 -24.49 31.43 -14.98
N ASN A 36 -25.02 30.80 -16.04
CA ASN A 36 -25.71 29.51 -15.97
C ASN A 36 -25.48 28.71 -17.25
N ASN A 37 -25.97 27.48 -17.30
CA ASN A 37 -25.75 26.59 -18.44
C ASN A 37 -26.34 27.10 -19.76
N GLN A 38 -27.42 27.89 -19.75
CA GLN A 38 -27.99 28.51 -20.95
C GLN A 38 -27.09 29.65 -21.47
N ALA A 39 -26.52 30.44 -20.57
CA ALA A 39 -25.53 31.45 -20.95
C ALA A 39 -24.33 30.80 -21.65
N MET A 40 -23.80 29.70 -21.12
CA MET A 40 -22.68 28.99 -21.74
C MET A 40 -23.01 28.39 -23.13
N ILE A 41 -24.25 27.95 -23.34
CA ILE A 41 -24.72 27.51 -24.67
C ILE A 41 -24.63 28.66 -25.69
N ILE A 42 -25.05 29.87 -25.29
CA ILE A 42 -25.06 31.06 -26.13
C ILE A 42 -23.64 31.59 -26.37
N GLU A 43 -22.87 31.75 -25.30
CA GLU A 43 -21.53 32.33 -25.32
C GLU A 43 -20.57 31.48 -26.15
N SER A 44 -20.45 30.18 -25.84
CA SER A 44 -19.50 29.30 -26.53
C SER A 44 -19.97 28.86 -27.91
N LYS A 45 -21.28 28.72 -28.12
CA LYS A 45 -21.87 28.06 -29.30
C LYS A 45 -21.25 26.69 -29.64
N MET A 46 -20.71 25.99 -28.64
CA MET A 46 -20.00 24.72 -28.87
C MET A 46 -20.88 23.66 -29.59
N TYR A 47 -22.21 23.71 -29.40
CA TYR A 47 -23.18 22.89 -30.13
C TYR A 47 -23.06 23.03 -31.66
N SER A 48 -22.74 24.21 -32.17
CA SER A 48 -22.60 24.44 -33.62
C SER A 48 -21.35 23.78 -34.20
N VAL A 49 -20.29 23.68 -33.41
CA VAL A 49 -19.09 22.92 -33.76
C VAL A 49 -19.43 21.42 -33.71
N ALA A 50 -20.11 20.98 -32.66
CA ALA A 50 -20.55 19.60 -32.46
C ALA A 50 -21.35 19.03 -33.63
N ASP A 51 -22.24 19.84 -34.23
CA ASP A 51 -23.03 19.45 -35.42
C ASP A 51 -22.18 19.05 -36.63
N THR A 52 -21.02 19.68 -36.79
CA THR A 52 -20.12 19.41 -37.93
C THR A 52 -19.01 18.42 -37.59
N ALA A 53 -18.68 18.29 -36.31
CA ALA A 53 -17.50 17.60 -35.83
C ALA A 53 -17.77 16.26 -35.12
N LYS A 54 -19.04 15.88 -34.96
CA LYS A 54 -19.48 14.60 -34.37
C LYS A 54 -19.00 14.38 -32.93
N PHE A 55 -19.38 15.27 -32.02
CA PHE A 55 -19.20 15.06 -30.57
C PHE A 55 -20.44 15.50 -29.79
N LEU A 56 -20.61 15.01 -28.57
CA LEU A 56 -21.68 15.41 -27.67
C LEU A 56 -21.20 16.54 -26.76
N VAL A 57 -22.09 17.45 -26.37
CA VAL A 57 -21.76 18.55 -25.45
C VAL A 57 -22.60 18.45 -24.18
N VAL A 58 -21.93 18.46 -23.03
CA VAL A 58 -22.58 18.61 -21.74
C VAL A 58 -22.43 20.05 -21.28
N TYR A 59 -23.53 20.68 -20.89
CA TYR A 59 -23.58 21.99 -20.25
C TYR A 59 -24.09 21.83 -18.80
N PRO A 60 -23.20 21.56 -17.83
CA PRO A 60 -23.59 21.37 -16.44
C PRO A 60 -24.01 22.70 -15.78
N GLN A 61 -24.88 22.62 -14.78
CA GLN A 61 -25.34 23.77 -14.00
C GLN A 61 -24.59 23.83 -12.65
N GLY A 62 -23.84 24.92 -12.47
CA GLY A 62 -23.18 25.27 -11.21
C GLY A 62 -24.19 25.66 -10.14
N LEU A 63 -23.72 25.69 -8.90
CA LEU A 63 -24.50 26.07 -7.71
C LEU A 63 -23.86 27.29 -7.05
N ILE A 64 -24.46 27.80 -5.97
CA ILE A 64 -23.96 29.01 -5.31
C ILE A 64 -22.59 28.76 -4.68
N VAL A 65 -21.62 29.62 -5.02
CA VAL A 65 -20.26 29.63 -4.49
C VAL A 65 -19.89 31.00 -3.98
N ASN A 66 -18.99 31.05 -3.00
CA ASN A 66 -18.40 32.29 -2.51
C ASN A 66 -17.05 32.55 -3.22
N CYS A 67 -17.03 33.49 -4.15
CA CYS A 67 -15.82 33.93 -4.84
C CYS A 67 -15.08 34.99 -4.01
N LYS A 68 -13.99 34.60 -3.34
CA LYS A 68 -13.17 35.53 -2.56
C LYS A 68 -12.50 36.62 -3.42
N PRO A 69 -11.88 36.31 -4.57
CA PRO A 69 -11.17 37.32 -5.36
C PRO A 69 -12.03 38.51 -5.80
N LEU A 70 -13.31 38.24 -6.13
CA LEU A 70 -14.25 39.26 -6.61
C LEU A 70 -15.23 39.73 -5.52
N GLY A 71 -15.27 39.07 -4.36
CA GLY A 71 -16.23 39.36 -3.30
C GLY A 71 -17.69 39.10 -3.70
N VAL A 72 -17.92 38.10 -4.56
CA VAL A 72 -19.23 37.78 -5.16
C VAL A 72 -19.72 36.43 -4.64
N VAL A 73 -21.00 36.35 -4.28
CA VAL A 73 -21.68 35.09 -3.91
C VAL A 73 -22.79 34.82 -4.90
N ASP A 74 -22.57 33.89 -5.83
CA ASP A 74 -23.50 33.59 -6.91
C ASP A 74 -23.24 32.20 -7.52
N LEU A 75 -23.95 31.84 -8.58
CA LEU A 75 -23.78 30.59 -9.32
C LEU A 75 -22.36 30.45 -9.87
N GLY A 76 -21.75 29.29 -9.65
CA GLY A 76 -20.41 28.95 -10.12
C GLY A 76 -20.02 27.54 -9.71
N TRP A 77 -18.71 27.31 -9.64
CA TRP A 77 -18.06 26.03 -9.39
C TRP A 77 -17.16 26.13 -8.17
N ASN A 78 -17.28 25.13 -7.28
CA ASN A 78 -16.47 24.96 -6.11
C ASN A 78 -15.09 24.51 -6.53
N ILE A 79 -14.11 25.37 -6.26
CA ILE A 79 -12.71 25.12 -6.55
C ILE A 79 -11.97 25.53 -5.28
N PRO A 80 -11.13 24.65 -4.71
CA PRO A 80 -10.50 24.90 -3.44
C PRO A 80 -9.95 26.33 -3.30
N ASP A 81 -10.21 26.92 -2.14
CA ASP A 81 -9.79 28.26 -1.67
C ASP A 81 -10.49 29.48 -2.28
N ASN A 82 -10.41 29.68 -3.60
CA ASN A 82 -10.90 30.92 -4.20
C ASN A 82 -12.42 30.95 -4.42
N PHE A 83 -13.04 29.77 -4.53
CA PHE A 83 -14.46 29.60 -4.82
C PHE A 83 -15.06 28.58 -3.85
N GLU A 84 -15.38 29.01 -2.63
CA GLU A 84 -15.78 28.09 -1.57
C GLU A 84 -17.27 27.73 -1.62
N ALA A 85 -17.56 26.44 -1.60
CA ALA A 85 -18.87 25.87 -1.31
C ALA A 85 -18.74 24.44 -0.75
N ASP A 86 -19.84 23.86 -0.28
CA ASP A 86 -19.87 22.49 0.28
C ASP A 86 -20.04 21.40 -0.80
N GLN A 87 -20.33 21.78 -2.04
CA GLN A 87 -20.65 20.86 -3.14
C GLN A 87 -19.40 20.24 -3.78
N ASP A 88 -19.42 18.96 -4.16
CA ASP A 88 -18.34 18.35 -4.92
C ASP A 88 -18.62 18.40 -6.43
N ASP A 89 -18.00 19.38 -7.09
CA ASP A 89 -18.15 19.57 -8.53
C ASP A 89 -17.33 18.56 -9.36
N VAL A 90 -16.29 17.97 -8.78
CA VAL A 90 -15.50 16.90 -9.41
C VAL A 90 -16.31 15.60 -9.42
N ALA A 91 -16.90 15.22 -8.28
CA ALA A 91 -17.78 14.06 -8.19
C ALA A 91 -19.02 14.22 -9.08
N PHE A 92 -19.54 15.44 -9.21
CA PHE A 92 -20.64 15.73 -10.13
C PHE A 92 -20.26 15.44 -11.59
N VAL A 93 -19.11 15.93 -12.05
CA VAL A 93 -18.61 15.66 -13.41
C VAL A 93 -18.35 14.17 -13.60
N GLY A 94 -17.63 13.53 -12.69
CA GLY A 94 -17.34 12.09 -12.76
C GLY A 94 -18.61 11.25 -12.87
N LYS A 95 -19.66 11.59 -12.11
CA LYS A 95 -20.94 10.89 -12.17
C LYS A 95 -21.69 11.12 -13.48
N ILE A 96 -21.59 12.29 -14.12
CA ILE A 96 -22.15 12.49 -15.46
C ILE A 96 -21.46 11.56 -16.46
N ILE A 97 -20.13 11.48 -16.44
CA ILE A 97 -19.37 10.61 -17.35
C ILE A 97 -19.85 9.16 -17.18
N THR A 98 -19.91 8.66 -15.95
CA THR A 98 -20.40 7.31 -15.64
C THR A 98 -21.85 7.07 -16.09
N ILE A 99 -22.73 8.07 -15.97
CA ILE A 99 -24.13 7.94 -16.42
C ILE A 99 -24.22 7.85 -17.95
N LEU A 100 -23.43 8.64 -18.68
CA LEU A 100 -23.46 8.66 -20.14
C LEU A 100 -22.78 7.41 -20.72
N GLU A 101 -21.69 6.97 -20.11
CA GLU A 101 -21.01 5.72 -20.39
C GLU A 101 -21.96 4.51 -20.30
N ASN A 102 -22.73 4.42 -19.21
CA ASN A 102 -23.68 3.33 -18.97
C ASN A 102 -24.96 3.38 -19.83
N LYS A 103 -25.03 4.30 -20.80
CA LYS A 103 -26.15 4.44 -21.72
C LYS A 103 -25.66 4.23 -23.16
N PRO A 104 -25.69 2.98 -23.67
CA PRO A 104 -25.17 2.64 -24.99
C PRO A 104 -25.73 3.50 -26.13
N SER A 105 -26.97 4.01 -26.00
CA SER A 105 -27.58 4.92 -26.97
C SER A 105 -26.84 6.25 -27.18
N TYR A 106 -25.93 6.62 -26.27
CA TYR A 106 -25.09 7.80 -26.43
C TYR A 106 -23.72 7.49 -27.03
N GLY A 107 -23.29 6.23 -27.10
CA GLY A 107 -22.02 5.82 -27.71
C GLY A 107 -20.86 6.77 -27.41
N ILE A 108 -20.39 6.85 -26.16
CA ILE A 108 -19.28 7.77 -25.80
C ILE A 108 -17.93 7.08 -26.01
N ASP A 109 -16.99 7.78 -26.65
CA ASP A 109 -15.57 7.40 -26.66
C ASP A 109 -14.89 7.92 -25.38
N LEU A 110 -14.64 7.02 -24.43
CA LEU A 110 -14.05 7.36 -23.13
C LEU A 110 -12.58 7.78 -23.21
N ASN A 111 -11.91 7.55 -24.34
CA ASN A 111 -10.57 8.09 -24.57
C ASN A 111 -10.60 9.53 -25.08
N LYS A 112 -11.81 10.08 -25.33
CA LYS A 112 -12.05 11.41 -25.89
C LYS A 112 -13.11 12.17 -25.08
N VAL A 113 -12.91 12.22 -23.77
CA VAL A 113 -13.67 13.08 -22.86
C VAL A 113 -12.85 14.34 -22.58
N TYR A 114 -13.44 15.50 -22.79
CA TYR A 114 -12.77 16.80 -22.73
C TYR A 114 -13.53 17.78 -21.82
N ALA A 115 -12.83 18.77 -21.28
CA ALA A 115 -13.43 19.82 -20.46
C ALA A 115 -13.00 21.21 -20.92
N THR A 116 -13.96 22.12 -21.05
CA THR A 116 -13.71 23.53 -21.31
C THR A 116 -14.71 24.44 -20.62
N GLY A 117 -14.35 25.72 -20.44
CA GLY A 117 -15.24 26.70 -19.84
C GLY A 117 -14.64 28.10 -19.83
N GLY A 118 -15.51 29.07 -19.54
CA GLY A 118 -15.12 30.48 -19.38
C GLY A 118 -14.92 30.85 -17.91
N SER A 119 -13.96 31.71 -17.60
CA SER A 119 -13.78 32.29 -16.26
C SER A 119 -13.67 31.21 -15.17
N ASN A 120 -14.50 31.28 -14.11
CA ASN A 120 -14.60 30.23 -13.08
C ASN A 120 -14.84 28.81 -13.65
N GLY A 121 -15.58 28.66 -14.76
CA GLY A 121 -15.74 27.38 -15.46
C GLY A 121 -14.49 26.92 -16.23
N GLY A 122 -13.67 27.88 -16.68
CA GLY A 122 -12.35 27.62 -17.24
C GLY A 122 -11.39 27.09 -16.17
N ILE A 123 -11.37 27.73 -15.00
CA ILE A 123 -10.58 27.28 -13.84
C ILE A 123 -11.02 25.87 -13.41
N LEU A 124 -12.33 25.58 -13.38
CA LEU A 124 -12.82 24.22 -13.11
C LEU A 124 -12.30 23.23 -14.16
N SER A 125 -12.30 23.60 -15.44
CA SER A 125 -11.82 22.72 -16.51
C SER A 125 -10.37 22.30 -16.28
N VAL A 126 -9.51 23.25 -15.89
CA VAL A 126 -8.11 22.98 -15.53
C VAL A 126 -8.02 22.20 -14.21
N TYR A 127 -8.86 22.50 -13.22
CA TYR A 127 -8.88 21.78 -11.95
C TYR A 127 -9.23 20.28 -12.14
N LEU A 128 -10.15 19.97 -13.06
CA LEU A 128 -10.48 18.58 -13.42
C LEU A 128 -9.29 17.83 -14.05
N ALA A 129 -8.30 18.53 -14.61
CA ALA A 129 -7.07 17.87 -15.06
C ALA A 129 -6.26 17.29 -13.89
N PHE A 130 -6.33 17.89 -12.69
CA PHE A 130 -5.68 17.33 -11.49
C PHE A 130 -6.44 16.13 -10.94
N GLU A 131 -7.76 16.25 -10.83
CA GLU A 131 -8.59 15.28 -10.10
C GLU A 131 -9.09 14.13 -10.99
N LEU A 132 -9.28 14.40 -12.28
CA LEU A 132 -9.85 13.46 -13.26
C LEU A 132 -8.93 13.24 -14.47
N ALA A 133 -7.61 13.39 -14.33
CA ALA A 133 -6.65 13.01 -15.39
C ALA A 133 -6.87 11.58 -15.91
N HIS A 134 -7.28 10.67 -15.03
CA HIS A 134 -7.64 9.30 -15.41
C HIS A 134 -8.94 9.19 -16.22
N ARG A 135 -9.78 10.22 -16.32
CA ARG A 135 -11.05 10.23 -17.11
C ARG A 135 -11.05 11.24 -18.27
N ILE A 136 -10.24 12.30 -18.24
CA ILE A 136 -10.30 13.43 -19.17
C ILE A 136 -9.05 13.50 -20.03
N ALA A 137 -9.20 13.42 -21.35
CA ALA A 137 -8.12 13.40 -22.32
C ALA A 137 -7.32 14.71 -22.38
N ALA A 138 -8.00 15.85 -22.49
CA ALA A 138 -7.42 17.18 -22.58
C ALA A 138 -8.40 18.23 -22.04
N VAL A 139 -7.86 19.40 -21.65
CA VAL A 139 -8.65 20.51 -21.11
C VAL A 139 -8.31 21.82 -21.83
N ALA A 140 -9.28 22.71 -21.92
CA ALA A 140 -9.06 24.04 -22.50
C ALA A 140 -9.82 25.10 -21.70
N ASP A 141 -9.18 26.19 -21.31
CA ASP A 141 -9.84 27.26 -20.58
C ASP A 141 -9.83 28.58 -21.35
N VAL A 142 -10.87 29.39 -21.12
CA VAL A 142 -11.02 30.73 -21.69
C VAL A 142 -11.16 31.73 -20.55
N SER A 143 -10.22 32.66 -20.44
CA SER A 143 -10.11 33.64 -19.34
C SER A 143 -10.20 33.00 -17.95
N GLY A 144 -9.70 31.78 -17.77
CA GLY A 144 -9.76 31.03 -16.52
C GLY A 144 -8.39 30.59 -16.02
N PRO A 145 -7.41 31.50 -15.84
CA PRO A 145 -6.06 31.12 -15.45
C PRO A 145 -6.06 30.45 -14.07
N ILE A 146 -5.24 29.41 -13.95
CA ILE A 146 -5.02 28.72 -12.68
C ILE A 146 -4.39 29.68 -11.66
N SER A 147 -4.75 29.52 -10.38
CA SER A 147 -4.17 30.30 -9.28
C SER A 147 -2.84 29.72 -8.80
N ASP A 148 -1.95 30.59 -8.30
CA ASP A 148 -0.71 30.22 -7.60
C ASP A 148 -0.97 29.19 -6.50
N MET A 149 -2.08 29.33 -5.77
CA MET A 149 -2.35 28.44 -4.65
C MET A 149 -2.75 27.03 -5.09
N LEU A 150 -3.49 26.90 -6.21
CA LEU A 150 -3.88 25.59 -6.76
C LEU A 150 -2.65 24.79 -7.19
N ILE A 151 -1.65 25.46 -7.78
CA ILE A 151 -0.35 24.85 -8.11
C ILE A 151 0.41 24.39 -6.85
N ASN A 152 0.35 25.19 -5.78
CA ASN A 152 1.11 24.92 -4.56
C ASN A 152 0.43 23.92 -3.61
N HIS A 153 -0.90 23.72 -3.70
CA HIS A 153 -1.66 22.83 -2.80
C HIS A 153 -2.00 21.47 -3.42
N LEU A 154 -2.11 21.38 -4.75
CA LEU A 154 -2.44 20.12 -5.41
C LEU A 154 -1.18 19.36 -5.82
N CYS A 155 -1.27 18.03 -5.77
CA CYS A 155 -0.27 17.16 -6.35
C CYS A 155 -0.22 17.31 -7.88
N VAL A 156 0.87 16.87 -8.50
CA VAL A 156 0.93 16.69 -9.96
C VAL A 156 -0.19 15.73 -10.37
N PRO A 157 -0.94 15.98 -11.47
CA PRO A 157 -2.00 15.09 -11.93
C PRO A 157 -1.50 13.65 -12.10
N SER A 158 -2.40 12.67 -12.00
CA SER A 158 -2.05 11.23 -12.10
C SER A 158 -1.35 10.85 -13.42
N ARG A 159 -1.46 11.72 -14.43
CA ARG A 159 -0.66 11.77 -15.65
C ARG A 159 -0.66 13.21 -16.19
N PRO A 160 0.28 13.58 -17.06
CA PRO A 160 0.15 14.83 -17.81
C PRO A 160 -1.14 14.85 -18.64
N VAL A 161 -1.68 16.05 -18.82
CA VAL A 161 -2.90 16.34 -19.59
C VAL A 161 -2.58 17.49 -20.53
N SER A 162 -2.97 17.38 -21.80
CA SER A 162 -2.80 18.47 -22.76
C SER A 162 -3.71 19.64 -22.39
N VAL A 163 -3.16 20.87 -22.45
CA VAL A 163 -3.84 22.09 -22.02
C VAL A 163 -3.80 23.17 -23.10
N LEU A 164 -4.95 23.80 -23.36
CA LEU A 164 -5.03 25.02 -24.14
C LEU A 164 -5.55 26.15 -23.24
N HIS A 165 -4.84 27.28 -23.22
CA HIS A 165 -5.25 28.48 -22.50
C HIS A 165 -5.56 29.62 -23.49
N MET A 166 -6.69 30.30 -23.35
CA MET A 166 -7.02 31.53 -24.09
C MET A 166 -7.30 32.67 -23.13
N GLN A 167 -6.68 33.85 -23.30
CA GLN A 167 -7.01 35.00 -22.47
C GLN A 167 -6.68 36.33 -23.15
N GLY A 168 -7.53 37.32 -22.89
CA GLY A 168 -7.39 38.71 -23.34
C GLY A 168 -6.35 39.51 -22.55
N THR A 169 -5.57 40.35 -23.23
CA THR A 169 -4.61 41.22 -22.53
C THR A 169 -5.27 42.36 -21.78
N ASP A 170 -6.46 42.78 -22.23
CA ASP A 170 -7.25 43.90 -21.68
C ASP A 170 -8.42 43.38 -20.81
N ASP A 171 -8.33 42.13 -20.38
CA ASP A 171 -9.21 41.51 -19.39
C ASP A 171 -9.10 42.27 -18.05
N PHE A 172 -10.14 43.04 -17.72
CA PHE A 172 -10.16 43.87 -16.52
C PHE A 172 -10.58 43.13 -15.24
N LEU A 173 -11.16 41.93 -15.37
CA LEU A 173 -11.57 41.11 -14.23
C LEU A 173 -10.41 40.24 -13.76
N ILE A 174 -9.72 39.61 -14.70
CA ILE A 174 -8.56 38.76 -14.45
C ILE A 174 -7.39 39.31 -15.29
N PRO A 175 -6.55 40.18 -14.70
CA PRO A 175 -5.46 40.81 -15.42
C PRO A 175 -4.49 39.77 -16.01
N SER A 176 -4.14 39.92 -17.29
CA SER A 176 -3.18 39.06 -17.99
C SER A 176 -1.79 39.00 -17.34
N GLY A 177 -1.40 40.06 -16.63
CA GLY A 177 -0.18 40.12 -15.83
C GLY A 177 -0.25 39.41 -14.47
N GLY A 178 -1.37 38.75 -14.15
CA GLY A 178 -1.62 38.11 -12.87
C GLY A 178 -1.92 39.08 -11.72
N ASN A 179 -2.27 38.52 -10.56
CA ASN A 179 -2.43 39.21 -9.30
C ASN A 179 -2.20 38.23 -8.13
N GLU A 180 -2.60 38.59 -6.90
CA GLU A 180 -2.42 37.70 -5.73
C GLU A 180 -3.25 36.39 -5.79
N TYR A 181 -4.28 36.33 -6.64
CA TYR A 181 -5.17 35.18 -6.79
C TYR A 181 -4.92 34.39 -8.08
N PHE A 182 -4.40 35.02 -9.13
CA PHE A 182 -4.28 34.42 -10.46
C PHE A 182 -2.89 34.60 -11.04
N LEU A 183 -2.38 33.55 -11.68
CA LEU A 183 -1.09 33.61 -12.35
C LEU A 183 -1.12 34.52 -13.58
N PRO A 184 0.03 35.09 -13.96
CA PRO A 184 0.20 35.68 -15.28
C PRO A 184 -0.03 34.64 -16.38
N LEU A 185 -0.55 35.11 -17.51
CA LEU A 185 -0.95 34.31 -18.67
C LEU A 185 0.15 33.34 -19.13
N GLU A 186 1.40 33.77 -19.24
CA GLU A 186 2.52 32.91 -19.63
C GLU A 186 2.89 31.88 -18.56
N ALA A 187 2.77 32.24 -17.28
CA ALA A 187 3.12 31.35 -16.18
C ALA A 187 2.19 30.13 -16.10
N VAL A 188 0.92 30.29 -16.50
CA VAL A 188 -0.04 29.18 -16.60
C VAL A 188 0.46 28.11 -17.58
N THR A 189 0.83 28.52 -18.79
CA THR A 189 1.26 27.55 -19.81
C THR A 189 2.69 27.06 -19.60
N GLU A 190 3.57 27.87 -19.00
CA GLU A 190 4.91 27.41 -18.57
C GLU A 190 4.81 26.28 -17.53
N TYR A 191 3.87 26.37 -16.58
CA TYR A 191 3.64 25.30 -15.61
C TYR A 191 3.22 23.99 -16.29
N TRP A 192 2.22 24.04 -17.18
CA TRP A 192 1.74 22.85 -17.90
C TRP A 192 2.78 22.28 -18.87
N ALA A 193 3.57 23.15 -19.52
CA ALA A 193 4.70 22.74 -20.34
C ALA A 193 5.76 22.01 -19.51
N GLY A 194 6.03 22.48 -18.29
CA GLY A 194 6.93 21.81 -17.34
C GLY A 194 6.46 20.42 -16.94
N ILE A 195 5.17 20.26 -16.60
CA ILE A 195 4.57 18.95 -16.27
C ILE A 195 4.64 17.99 -17.46
N SER A 196 4.42 18.51 -18.67
CA SER A 196 4.36 17.72 -19.89
C SER A 196 5.74 17.49 -20.54
N GLY A 197 6.82 17.98 -19.92
CA GLY A 197 8.20 17.82 -20.42
C GLY A 197 8.48 18.53 -21.74
N CYS A 198 7.75 19.61 -22.05
CA CYS A 198 7.91 20.38 -23.28
C CYS A 198 9.18 21.25 -23.26
N ASN A 199 9.55 21.79 -24.42
CA ASN A 199 10.57 22.84 -24.51
C ASN A 199 10.15 24.05 -23.65
N ALA A 200 11.10 24.62 -22.90
CA ALA A 200 10.85 25.76 -22.02
C ALA A 200 10.49 27.07 -22.74
N VAL A 201 10.82 27.18 -24.04
CA VAL A 201 10.51 28.36 -24.85
C VAL A 201 9.55 27.93 -25.97
N PRO A 202 8.36 28.51 -26.05
CA PRO A 202 7.40 28.19 -27.11
C PRO A 202 7.79 28.85 -28.43
N ASP A 203 7.35 28.24 -29.53
CA ASP A 203 7.28 28.93 -30.82
C ASP A 203 6.07 29.87 -30.82
N SER A 204 6.20 31.07 -31.41
CA SER A 204 5.12 32.06 -31.44
C SER A 204 4.75 32.44 -32.87
N THR A 205 3.44 32.49 -33.16
CA THR A 205 2.88 32.85 -34.46
C THR A 205 1.80 33.91 -34.28
N GLU A 206 1.95 35.05 -34.97
CA GLU A 206 0.85 36.02 -35.12
C GLU A 206 -0.16 35.46 -36.12
N LEU A 207 -1.42 35.33 -35.69
CA LEU A 207 -2.50 34.93 -36.58
C LEU A 207 -2.93 36.12 -37.45
N GLU A 208 -3.61 35.84 -38.57
CA GLU A 208 -4.11 36.87 -39.46
C GLU A 208 -5.23 37.67 -38.77
N ASP A 209 -5.10 39.00 -38.76
CA ASP A 209 -6.13 39.94 -38.32
C ASP A 209 -7.17 40.08 -39.45
N LEU A 210 -8.26 39.33 -39.30
CA LEU A 210 -9.35 39.22 -40.27
C LEU A 210 -10.43 40.29 -40.01
N ASN A 211 -10.59 40.75 -38.77
CA ASN A 211 -11.57 41.73 -38.37
C ASN A 211 -10.95 42.98 -37.73
N LEU A 212 -10.59 43.91 -38.61
CA LEU A 212 -9.94 45.18 -38.26
C LEU A 212 -10.77 46.12 -37.36
N ASP A 213 -12.06 45.83 -37.12
CA ASP A 213 -12.96 46.69 -36.35
C ASP A 213 -13.11 46.26 -34.88
N ASP A 214 -12.58 45.11 -34.48
CA ASP A 214 -12.72 44.57 -33.11
C ASP A 214 -11.63 45.05 -32.13
N ASN A 215 -10.64 45.81 -32.63
CA ASN A 215 -9.48 46.33 -31.87
C ASN A 215 -8.67 45.26 -31.14
N SER A 216 -8.60 44.05 -31.70
CA SER A 216 -7.83 42.96 -31.13
C SER A 216 -7.06 42.17 -32.18
N THR A 217 -6.05 41.42 -31.75
CA THR A 217 -5.34 40.44 -32.60
C THR A 217 -4.99 39.21 -31.76
N VAL A 218 -4.54 38.13 -32.40
CA VAL A 218 -4.19 36.89 -31.70
C VAL A 218 -2.75 36.47 -31.98
N THR A 219 -2.01 36.22 -30.90
CA THR A 219 -0.70 35.57 -30.94
C THR A 219 -0.82 34.16 -30.35
N LEU A 220 -0.52 33.14 -31.15
CA LEU A 220 -0.46 31.75 -30.74
C LEU A 220 0.94 31.40 -30.25
N PHE A 221 1.04 30.74 -29.09
CA PHE A 221 2.26 30.16 -28.56
C PHE A 221 2.11 28.65 -28.45
N GLU A 222 3.06 27.91 -29.01
CA GLU A 222 3.08 26.44 -29.08
C GLU A 222 4.30 25.91 -28.33
N TYR A 223 4.07 25.20 -27.22
CA TYR A 223 5.14 24.52 -26.48
C TYR A 223 5.39 23.16 -27.10
N ASN A 224 6.46 23.07 -27.90
CA ASN A 224 6.77 21.89 -28.71
C ASN A 224 7.67 20.87 -27.97
N ASN A 225 7.81 19.67 -28.55
CA ASN A 225 8.64 18.56 -28.06
C ASN A 225 8.32 18.09 -26.62
N CYS A 226 7.04 17.98 -26.28
CA CYS A 226 6.62 17.40 -25.01
C CYS A 226 6.88 15.88 -24.96
N GLU A 227 6.97 15.30 -23.76
CA GLU A 227 7.00 13.85 -23.58
C GLU A 227 5.66 13.24 -24.04
N SER A 228 5.66 12.10 -24.73
CA SER A 228 4.44 11.33 -25.06
C SER A 228 3.35 12.06 -25.89
N ASP A 229 3.73 12.94 -26.82
CA ASP A 229 2.85 13.67 -27.75
C ASP A 229 1.79 14.58 -27.08
N TYR A 230 2.00 15.01 -25.82
CA TYR A 230 1.13 16.03 -25.20
C TYR A 230 1.29 17.39 -25.88
N GLU A 231 0.20 18.18 -25.89
CA GLU A 231 0.20 19.52 -26.48
C GLU A 231 -0.14 20.60 -25.41
N VAL A 232 0.63 21.69 -25.38
CA VAL A 232 0.36 22.86 -24.52
C VAL A 232 0.34 24.13 -25.39
N LEU A 233 -0.81 24.80 -25.43
CA LEU A 233 -1.05 25.97 -26.29
C LEU A 233 -1.49 27.19 -25.48
N LEU A 234 -1.06 28.36 -25.91
CA LEU A 234 -1.54 29.64 -25.43
C LEU A 234 -2.02 30.52 -26.59
N TYR A 235 -3.29 30.93 -26.55
CA TYR A 235 -3.85 31.97 -27.41
C TYR A 235 -3.90 33.27 -26.62
N ARG A 236 -2.96 34.16 -26.88
CA ARG A 236 -2.96 35.51 -26.31
C ARG A 236 -3.76 36.42 -27.23
N ILE A 237 -4.82 37.01 -26.69
CA ILE A 237 -5.71 37.88 -27.46
C ILE A 237 -5.36 39.33 -27.11
N ASN A 238 -4.48 39.93 -27.89
CA ASN A 238 -4.01 41.30 -27.68
C ASN A 238 -5.18 42.27 -27.88
N GLY A 239 -5.44 43.13 -26.91
CA GLY A 239 -6.59 44.04 -26.91
C GLY A 239 -7.94 43.38 -26.60
N GLY A 240 -7.98 42.05 -26.40
CA GLY A 240 -9.19 41.31 -26.05
C GLY A 240 -9.59 41.45 -24.58
N GLY A 241 -10.89 41.35 -24.30
CA GLY A 241 -11.48 41.41 -22.96
C GLY A 241 -11.68 40.05 -22.26
N HIS A 242 -12.54 40.03 -21.23
CA HIS A 242 -12.96 38.84 -20.48
C HIS A 242 -14.15 38.14 -21.16
N VAL A 243 -13.94 37.65 -22.38
CA VAL A 243 -15.02 37.17 -23.25
C VAL A 243 -14.57 35.97 -24.09
N TRP A 244 -15.54 35.16 -24.53
CA TRP A 244 -15.30 34.05 -25.45
C TRP A 244 -15.00 34.51 -26.88
N PRO A 245 -13.83 34.16 -27.48
CA PRO A 245 -13.48 34.58 -28.85
C PRO A 245 -14.43 34.01 -29.90
N GLY A 246 -14.96 34.87 -30.78
CA GLY A 246 -15.98 34.52 -31.76
C GLY A 246 -17.35 34.13 -31.16
N GLY A 247 -17.54 34.31 -29.85
CA GLY A 247 -18.79 34.07 -29.12
C GLY A 247 -19.81 35.18 -29.31
N ASP A 248 -21.02 34.97 -28.78
CA ASP A 248 -22.02 36.04 -28.66
C ASP A 248 -22.02 36.64 -27.25
N LEU A 249 -22.27 37.94 -27.15
CA LEU A 249 -22.62 38.57 -25.87
C LEU A 249 -23.93 37.98 -25.34
N VAL A 250 -23.93 37.57 -24.08
CA VAL A 250 -25.16 37.12 -23.42
C VAL A 250 -26.03 38.35 -23.10
N PRO A 251 -27.32 38.34 -23.44
CA PRO A 251 -28.20 39.47 -23.18
C PRO A 251 -28.29 39.80 -21.67
N GLY A 252 -27.80 40.97 -21.28
CA GLY A 252 -27.84 41.45 -19.88
C GLY A 252 -26.46 41.57 -19.23
N ASP A 253 -25.40 41.09 -19.87
CA ASP A 253 -24.04 41.23 -19.37
C ASP A 253 -23.50 42.65 -19.54
N TRP A 254 -22.59 43.01 -18.64
CA TRP A 254 -21.84 44.27 -18.72
C TRP A 254 -20.86 44.22 -19.89
N ASP A 255 -20.36 45.37 -20.33
CA ASP A 255 -19.27 45.41 -21.32
C ASP A 255 -18.02 44.74 -20.72
N MET A 256 -17.72 43.51 -21.17
CA MET A 256 -16.61 42.70 -20.68
C MET A 256 -15.32 42.91 -21.51
N GLY A 257 -15.29 43.94 -22.36
CA GLY A 257 -14.17 44.28 -23.24
C GLY A 257 -14.34 43.76 -24.67
N ASN A 258 -13.32 43.95 -25.49
CA ASN A 258 -13.39 43.60 -26.92
C ASN A 258 -13.50 42.09 -27.12
N ILE A 259 -14.47 41.66 -27.93
CA ILE A 259 -14.56 40.28 -28.41
C ILE A 259 -13.71 40.18 -29.67
N ASN A 260 -12.67 39.34 -29.64
CA ASN A 260 -11.94 39.01 -30.84
C ASN A 260 -12.79 38.17 -31.78
N MET A 261 -12.83 38.57 -33.05
CA MET A 261 -13.61 37.98 -34.13
C MET A 261 -12.73 37.38 -35.23
N ASP A 262 -11.41 37.35 -35.04
CA ASP A 262 -10.46 36.70 -35.96
C ASP A 262 -10.52 35.19 -35.86
N ILE A 263 -10.75 34.66 -34.66
CA ILE A 263 -10.85 33.23 -34.39
C ILE A 263 -12.23 32.85 -33.86
N ASN A 264 -12.59 31.57 -34.08
CA ASN A 264 -13.71 30.95 -33.36
C ASN A 264 -13.13 30.09 -32.24
N GLY A 265 -13.22 30.56 -31.00
CA GLY A 265 -12.61 29.91 -29.84
C GLY A 265 -13.05 28.45 -29.68
N SER A 266 -14.34 28.17 -29.89
CA SER A 266 -14.88 26.80 -29.81
C SER A 266 -14.35 25.88 -30.91
N ALA A 267 -14.14 26.40 -32.12
CA ALA A 267 -13.55 25.64 -33.22
C ALA A 267 -12.07 25.34 -32.96
N GLU A 268 -11.31 26.30 -32.41
CA GLU A 268 -9.90 26.08 -32.06
C GLU A 268 -9.74 25.12 -30.88
N ILE A 269 -10.58 25.24 -29.85
CA ILE A 269 -10.65 24.27 -28.74
C ILE A 269 -10.93 22.86 -29.27
N TRP A 270 -11.86 22.72 -30.22
CA TRP A 270 -12.11 21.42 -30.84
C TRP A 270 -10.95 20.92 -31.70
N ASN A 271 -10.30 21.80 -32.47
CA ASN A 271 -9.11 21.45 -33.26
C ASN A 271 -7.99 20.89 -32.38
N PHE A 272 -7.84 21.46 -31.19
CA PHE A 272 -6.95 20.96 -30.15
C PHE A 272 -7.45 19.62 -29.58
N PHE A 273 -8.69 19.54 -29.08
CA PHE A 273 -9.22 18.31 -28.48
C PHE A 273 -9.16 17.10 -29.40
N LYS A 274 -9.57 17.23 -30.67
CA LYS A 274 -9.65 16.07 -31.59
C LYS A 274 -8.28 15.42 -31.88
N ARG A 275 -7.17 16.12 -31.62
CA ARG A 275 -5.80 15.61 -31.78
C ARG A 275 -5.25 15.01 -30.49
N ASN A 276 -5.82 15.35 -29.35
CA ASN A 276 -5.36 14.91 -28.03
C ASN A 276 -6.31 13.84 -27.49
N THR A 277 -5.84 12.60 -27.37
CA THR A 277 -6.62 11.50 -26.79
C THR A 277 -5.99 11.06 -25.48
N ARG A 278 -6.80 10.61 -24.52
CA ARG A 278 -6.27 9.98 -23.31
C ARG A 278 -5.40 8.79 -23.73
N PRO A 279 -4.13 8.68 -23.29
CA PRO A 279 -3.30 7.53 -23.61
C PRO A 279 -4.00 6.25 -23.16
N VAL A 280 -4.04 5.25 -24.05
CA VAL A 280 -4.56 3.93 -23.70
C VAL A 280 -3.59 3.32 -22.69
N GLN A 281 -4.10 2.99 -21.50
CA GLN A 281 -3.32 2.27 -20.50
C GLN A 281 -3.44 0.77 -20.76
N PHE A 282 -2.30 0.09 -20.80
CA PHE A 282 -2.21 -1.34 -21.03
C PHE A 282 -1.98 -2.08 -19.72
N VAL A 283 -2.71 -3.19 -19.57
CA VAL A 283 -2.52 -4.16 -18.49
C VAL A 283 -1.14 -4.76 -18.62
N GLN A 284 -0.41 -4.83 -17.50
CA GLN A 284 0.92 -5.42 -17.49
C GLN A 284 0.78 -6.95 -17.50
N ILE A 285 1.07 -7.56 -18.65
CA ILE A 285 1.02 -9.01 -18.83
C ILE A 285 2.40 -9.48 -19.27
N SER A 286 3.12 -10.11 -18.35
CA SER A 286 4.48 -10.64 -18.50
C SER A 286 4.51 -12.00 -19.20
N ASP A 287 3.53 -12.85 -18.92
CA ASP A 287 3.44 -14.20 -19.47
C ASP A 287 2.89 -14.17 -20.90
N THR A 288 3.75 -14.51 -21.86
CA THR A 288 3.36 -14.51 -23.28
C THR A 288 2.26 -15.53 -23.61
N ALA A 289 2.16 -16.64 -22.88
CA ALA A 289 1.09 -17.61 -23.09
C ALA A 289 -0.24 -17.04 -22.57
N PHE A 290 -0.21 -16.29 -21.45
CA PHE A 290 -1.39 -15.59 -20.96
C PHE A 290 -1.84 -14.49 -21.93
N LEU A 291 -0.91 -13.65 -22.40
CA LEU A 291 -1.23 -12.60 -23.38
C LEU A 291 -1.83 -13.18 -24.66
N HIS A 292 -1.22 -14.21 -25.25
CA HIS A 292 -1.76 -14.86 -26.44
C HIS A 292 -3.13 -15.48 -26.18
N ALA A 293 -3.33 -16.12 -25.02
CA ALA A 293 -4.64 -16.69 -24.67
C ALA A 293 -5.73 -15.61 -24.57
N LEU A 294 -5.41 -14.42 -24.06
CA LEU A 294 -6.33 -13.27 -24.01
C LEU A 294 -6.68 -12.77 -25.42
N VAL A 295 -5.67 -12.61 -26.28
CA VAL A 295 -5.85 -12.21 -27.68
C VAL A 295 -6.71 -13.26 -28.43
N ASP A 296 -6.42 -14.55 -28.27
CA ASP A 296 -7.16 -15.65 -28.90
C ASP A 296 -8.62 -15.75 -28.41
N GLN A 297 -8.89 -15.35 -27.17
CA GLN A 297 -10.24 -15.23 -26.61
C GLN A 297 -10.98 -13.96 -27.08
N GLY A 298 -10.35 -13.11 -27.89
CA GLY A 298 -10.94 -11.89 -28.43
C GLY A 298 -11.04 -10.75 -27.41
N VAL A 299 -10.20 -10.77 -26.37
CA VAL A 299 -10.10 -9.66 -25.41
C VAL A 299 -9.47 -8.44 -26.06
N ASP A 300 -8.49 -8.64 -26.95
CA ASP A 300 -7.92 -7.60 -27.81
C ASP A 300 -8.94 -7.20 -28.90
N ILE A 301 -9.75 -6.17 -28.61
CA ILE A 301 -10.86 -5.72 -29.46
C ILE A 301 -10.32 -4.92 -30.64
N ASN A 302 -9.23 -4.18 -30.43
CA ASN A 302 -8.67 -3.28 -31.44
C ASN A 302 -7.59 -3.94 -32.31
N SER A 303 -7.20 -5.18 -31.99
CA SER A 303 -6.18 -5.99 -32.67
C SER A 303 -4.78 -5.38 -32.65
N ASP A 304 -4.43 -4.64 -31.59
CA ASP A 304 -3.10 -4.06 -31.40
C ASP A 304 -2.10 -5.00 -30.71
N SER A 305 -2.53 -6.23 -30.39
CA SER A 305 -1.77 -7.28 -29.71
C SER A 305 -1.38 -6.96 -28.26
N LEU A 306 -1.95 -5.89 -27.69
CA LEU A 306 -1.86 -5.55 -26.28
C LEU A 306 -3.26 -5.61 -25.67
N ILE A 307 -3.33 -5.62 -24.34
CA ILE A 307 -4.60 -5.59 -23.61
C ILE A 307 -4.67 -4.30 -22.83
N SER A 308 -5.65 -3.46 -23.15
CA SER A 308 -5.96 -2.25 -22.41
C SER A 308 -6.85 -2.53 -21.20
N TYR A 309 -6.84 -1.65 -20.20
CA TYR A 309 -7.77 -1.75 -19.07
C TYR A 309 -9.24 -1.72 -19.52
N ASN A 310 -9.55 -0.91 -20.53
CA ASN A 310 -10.91 -0.86 -21.09
C ASN A 310 -11.33 -2.21 -21.71
N GLU A 311 -10.40 -2.94 -22.33
CA GLU A 311 -10.67 -4.27 -22.87
C GLU A 311 -10.88 -5.28 -21.76
N ALA A 312 -10.00 -5.31 -20.76
CA ALA A 312 -10.12 -6.18 -19.60
C ALA A 312 -11.45 -5.97 -18.84
N GLU A 313 -11.88 -4.71 -18.66
CA GLU A 313 -13.14 -4.37 -17.99
C GLU A 313 -14.39 -4.89 -18.72
N THR A 314 -14.32 -5.16 -20.03
CA THR A 314 -15.46 -5.69 -20.80
C THR A 314 -15.64 -7.20 -20.63
N VAL A 315 -14.65 -7.89 -20.06
CA VAL A 315 -14.63 -9.34 -19.95
C VAL A 315 -15.37 -9.79 -18.70
N ILE A 316 -16.45 -10.55 -18.92
CA ILE A 316 -17.29 -11.11 -17.84
C ILE A 316 -16.94 -12.57 -17.55
N SER A 317 -16.38 -13.29 -18.53
CA SER A 317 -15.99 -14.69 -18.40
C SER A 317 -14.72 -14.96 -19.19
N LEU A 318 -13.77 -15.65 -18.59
CA LEU A 318 -12.48 -15.97 -19.19
C LEU A 318 -12.12 -17.44 -18.97
N SER A 319 -11.72 -18.12 -20.05
CA SER A 319 -11.18 -19.49 -20.01
C SER A 319 -9.85 -19.51 -20.75
N VAL A 320 -8.79 -19.82 -20.00
CA VAL A 320 -7.40 -19.91 -20.43
C VAL A 320 -6.80 -21.24 -19.95
N ASP A 321 -7.55 -22.32 -20.15
CA ASP A 321 -7.19 -23.66 -19.71
C ASP A 321 -6.14 -24.30 -20.64
N SER A 322 -5.18 -25.05 -20.08
CA SER A 322 -4.23 -25.88 -20.85
C SER A 322 -3.36 -25.13 -21.88
N VAL A 323 -3.06 -23.85 -21.67
CA VAL A 323 -2.23 -23.03 -22.57
C VAL A 323 -0.78 -22.91 -22.12
N GLY A 324 -0.45 -23.37 -20.91
CA GLY A 324 0.90 -23.35 -20.37
C GLY A 324 1.26 -22.06 -19.64
N ILE A 325 0.27 -21.37 -19.05
CA ILE A 325 0.49 -20.15 -18.27
C ILE A 325 1.28 -20.49 -17.01
N SER A 326 2.29 -19.69 -16.70
CA SER A 326 3.10 -19.78 -15.49
C SER A 326 2.98 -18.55 -14.58
N ASP A 327 2.52 -17.42 -15.13
CA ASP A 327 2.30 -16.17 -14.41
C ASP A 327 0.98 -15.53 -14.88
N MET A 328 0.09 -15.25 -13.94
CA MET A 328 -1.26 -14.69 -14.17
C MET A 328 -1.32 -13.17 -13.94
N THR A 329 -0.17 -12.50 -13.71
CA THR A 329 -0.11 -11.05 -13.54
C THR A 329 -0.88 -10.33 -14.65
N GLY A 330 -1.73 -9.39 -14.26
CA GLY A 330 -2.67 -8.67 -15.11
C GLY A 330 -4.13 -9.11 -14.97
N ILE A 331 -4.41 -10.27 -14.36
CA ILE A 331 -5.79 -10.74 -14.13
C ILE A 331 -6.59 -9.83 -13.19
N GLU A 332 -5.91 -9.09 -12.31
CA GLU A 332 -6.46 -8.08 -11.40
C GLU A 332 -7.18 -6.95 -12.15
N ALA A 333 -6.80 -6.65 -13.40
CA ALA A 333 -7.44 -5.63 -14.23
C ALA A 333 -8.86 -6.03 -14.71
N PHE A 334 -9.23 -7.31 -14.59
CA PHE A 334 -10.51 -7.85 -15.06
C PHE A 334 -11.59 -7.72 -13.96
N ILE A 335 -11.87 -6.49 -13.53
CA ILE A 335 -12.69 -6.19 -12.34
C ILE A 335 -14.16 -6.66 -12.46
N ASN A 336 -14.67 -6.85 -13.69
CA ASN A 336 -16.03 -7.33 -13.95
C ASN A 336 -16.11 -8.86 -14.19
N LEU A 337 -15.01 -9.59 -13.95
CA LEU A 337 -14.92 -11.02 -14.21
C LEU A 337 -15.77 -11.82 -13.22
N ASN A 338 -16.81 -12.48 -13.73
CA ASN A 338 -17.70 -13.34 -12.95
C ASN A 338 -17.27 -14.81 -12.97
N SER A 339 -16.53 -15.23 -14.00
CA SER A 339 -16.11 -16.63 -14.18
C SER A 339 -14.69 -16.71 -14.74
N LEU A 340 -13.80 -17.39 -14.03
CA LEU A 340 -12.42 -17.65 -14.43
C LEU A 340 -12.14 -19.16 -14.45
N SER A 341 -11.65 -19.66 -15.58
CA SER A 341 -11.08 -21.00 -15.70
C SER A 341 -9.65 -20.91 -16.22
N CYS A 342 -8.69 -21.33 -15.40
CA CYS A 342 -7.25 -21.34 -15.70
C CYS A 342 -6.62 -22.70 -15.36
N SER A 343 -7.39 -23.78 -15.52
CA SER A 343 -6.99 -25.14 -15.15
C SER A 343 -5.96 -25.74 -16.09
N TYR A 344 -5.22 -26.74 -15.60
CA TYR A 344 -4.17 -27.44 -16.35
C TYR A 344 -3.06 -26.51 -16.87
N ASN A 345 -2.60 -25.59 -16.02
CA ASN A 345 -1.48 -24.70 -16.31
C ASN A 345 -0.32 -24.96 -15.32
N LEU A 346 0.64 -24.04 -15.23
CA LEU A 346 1.83 -24.15 -14.39
C LEU A 346 1.87 -23.03 -13.34
N ILE A 347 0.70 -22.52 -12.92
CA ILE A 347 0.58 -21.32 -12.10
C ILE A 347 0.99 -21.64 -10.65
N PRO A 348 2.03 -20.99 -10.09
CA PRO A 348 2.41 -21.15 -8.69
C PRO A 348 1.67 -20.18 -7.76
N ASN A 349 1.27 -19.02 -8.29
CA ASN A 349 0.60 -17.94 -7.57
C ASN A 349 -0.57 -17.42 -8.41
N LEU A 350 -1.74 -17.31 -7.79
CA LEU A 350 -2.93 -16.75 -8.40
C LEU A 350 -3.50 -15.68 -7.47
N ASP A 351 -3.33 -14.42 -7.85
CA ASP A 351 -3.99 -13.30 -7.19
C ASP A 351 -5.31 -13.00 -7.90
N VAL A 352 -6.41 -13.08 -7.16
CA VAL A 352 -7.76 -12.73 -7.63
C VAL A 352 -8.45 -11.74 -6.69
N SER A 353 -7.67 -11.05 -5.86
CA SER A 353 -8.17 -10.18 -4.79
C SER A 353 -9.02 -9.02 -5.31
N ASP A 354 -8.72 -8.48 -6.50
CA ASP A 354 -9.48 -7.41 -7.14
C ASP A 354 -10.65 -7.90 -8.03
N ASN A 355 -10.82 -9.21 -8.20
CA ASN A 355 -11.94 -9.78 -8.95
C ASN A 355 -13.16 -10.02 -8.02
N TYR A 356 -13.68 -8.96 -7.39
CA TYR A 356 -14.76 -9.03 -6.39
C TYR A 356 -16.07 -9.67 -6.92
N ALA A 357 -16.30 -9.59 -8.23
CA ALA A 357 -17.49 -10.13 -8.90
C ALA A 357 -17.42 -11.65 -9.12
N LEU A 358 -16.28 -12.30 -8.86
CA LEU A 358 -16.04 -13.69 -9.21
C LEU A 358 -17.01 -14.64 -8.48
N THR A 359 -17.79 -15.39 -9.26
CA THR A 359 -18.75 -16.41 -8.78
C THR A 359 -18.30 -17.83 -9.11
N HIS A 360 -17.43 -17.99 -10.10
CA HIS A 360 -16.90 -19.28 -10.55
C HIS A 360 -15.39 -19.18 -10.71
N LEU A 361 -14.65 -20.03 -10.01
CA LEU A 361 -13.20 -20.16 -10.14
C LEU A 361 -12.81 -21.63 -10.32
N ASN A 362 -12.17 -21.93 -11.45
CA ASN A 362 -11.51 -23.21 -11.70
C ASN A 362 -10.01 -22.98 -11.92
N CYS A 363 -9.21 -23.25 -10.89
CA CYS A 363 -7.76 -23.20 -10.90
C CYS A 363 -7.12 -24.59 -10.69
N SER A 364 -7.88 -25.66 -10.97
CA SER A 364 -7.42 -27.04 -10.77
C SER A 364 -6.24 -27.44 -11.66
N PHE A 365 -5.45 -28.41 -11.23
CA PHE A 365 -4.26 -28.90 -11.94
C PHE A 365 -3.27 -27.78 -12.25
N ASN A 366 -2.79 -27.10 -11.20
CA ASN A 366 -1.75 -26.08 -11.23
C ASN A 366 -0.66 -26.40 -10.16
N HIS A 367 0.19 -25.43 -9.84
CA HIS A 367 1.25 -25.53 -8.83
C HIS A 367 1.01 -24.61 -7.63
N LEU A 368 -0.26 -24.30 -7.33
CA LEU A 368 -0.60 -23.39 -6.24
C LEU A 368 -0.23 -23.99 -4.90
N TYR A 369 0.50 -23.22 -4.07
CA TYR A 369 0.84 -23.56 -2.69
C TYR A 369 0.01 -22.74 -1.67
N SER A 370 -0.51 -21.59 -2.09
CA SER A 370 -1.51 -20.79 -1.38
C SER A 370 -2.62 -20.36 -2.33
N LEU A 371 -3.77 -19.99 -1.78
CA LEU A 371 -4.89 -19.43 -2.52
C LEU A 371 -5.73 -18.56 -1.56
N ASP A 372 -5.57 -17.24 -1.64
CA ASP A 372 -6.41 -16.30 -0.89
C ASP A 372 -7.70 -16.03 -1.67
N LEU A 373 -8.84 -16.23 -1.01
CA LEU A 373 -10.18 -15.99 -1.54
C LEU A 373 -11.00 -15.07 -0.63
N SER A 374 -10.34 -14.35 0.29
CA SER A 374 -10.96 -13.51 1.31
C SER A 374 -11.84 -12.41 0.72
N GLN A 375 -11.46 -11.87 -0.44
CA GLN A 375 -12.20 -10.82 -1.17
C GLN A 375 -13.29 -11.39 -2.09
N ASN A 376 -13.17 -12.63 -2.56
CA ASN A 376 -14.10 -13.25 -3.52
C ASN A 376 -15.33 -13.87 -2.81
N THR A 377 -15.98 -13.08 -1.94
CA THR A 377 -17.11 -13.52 -1.11
C THR A 377 -18.36 -13.95 -1.91
N ALA A 378 -18.42 -13.57 -3.19
CA ALA A 378 -19.47 -13.95 -4.13
C ALA A 378 -19.29 -15.36 -4.75
N LEU A 379 -18.18 -16.06 -4.47
CA LEU A 379 -17.90 -17.38 -5.03
C LEU A 379 -19.00 -18.40 -4.71
N VAL A 380 -19.52 -19.01 -5.78
CA VAL A 380 -20.53 -20.09 -5.75
C VAL A 380 -19.88 -21.43 -6.08
N ASN A 381 -18.91 -21.43 -7.00
CA ASN A 381 -18.24 -22.64 -7.48
C ASN A 381 -16.72 -22.45 -7.42
N LEU A 382 -16.06 -23.30 -6.63
CA LEU A 382 -14.60 -23.35 -6.52
C LEU A 382 -14.09 -24.76 -6.86
N ASN A 383 -13.18 -24.85 -7.82
CA ASN A 383 -12.39 -26.03 -8.07
C ASN A 383 -10.89 -25.69 -8.02
N CYS A 384 -10.24 -26.08 -6.92
CA CYS A 384 -8.81 -25.94 -6.70
C CYS A 384 -8.10 -27.31 -6.62
N SER A 385 -8.75 -28.37 -7.10
CA SER A 385 -8.26 -29.75 -7.07
C SER A 385 -6.86 -29.89 -7.71
N ALA A 386 -6.10 -30.89 -7.27
CA ALA A 386 -4.77 -31.22 -7.79
C ALA A 386 -3.79 -30.03 -7.80
N ASN A 387 -3.80 -29.26 -6.71
CA ASN A 387 -2.78 -28.27 -6.35
C ASN A 387 -1.98 -28.75 -5.12
N GLN A 388 -1.05 -27.92 -4.64
CA GLN A 388 -0.09 -28.22 -3.56
C GLN A 388 -0.41 -27.45 -2.26
N LEU A 389 -1.68 -27.05 -2.05
CA LEU A 389 -2.10 -26.30 -0.86
C LEU A 389 -2.00 -27.19 0.40
N SER A 390 -1.39 -26.67 1.46
CA SER A 390 -1.35 -27.29 2.79
C SER A 390 -2.57 -26.91 3.65
N SER A 391 -3.14 -25.73 3.41
CA SER A 391 -4.36 -25.22 4.00
C SER A 391 -5.22 -24.50 2.95
N LEU A 392 -6.52 -24.36 3.24
CA LEU A 392 -7.43 -23.55 2.44
C LEU A 392 -8.42 -22.83 3.36
N ASP A 393 -8.51 -21.51 3.26
CA ASP A 393 -9.54 -20.73 3.94
C ASP A 393 -10.68 -20.33 2.99
N VAL A 394 -11.86 -20.89 3.26
CA VAL A 394 -13.12 -20.54 2.60
C VAL A 394 -14.17 -20.04 3.59
N SER A 395 -13.76 -19.65 4.80
CA SER A 395 -14.65 -19.20 5.88
C SER A 395 -15.43 -17.93 5.54
N LYS A 396 -14.95 -17.13 4.59
CA LYS A 396 -15.63 -15.93 4.08
C LYS A 396 -16.53 -16.22 2.86
N ASN A 397 -16.31 -17.32 2.15
CA ASN A 397 -17.01 -17.66 0.92
C ASN A 397 -18.32 -18.42 1.20
N THR A 398 -19.16 -17.84 2.07
CA THR A 398 -20.43 -18.42 2.55
C THR A 398 -21.46 -18.71 1.45
N ALA A 399 -21.25 -18.17 0.24
CA ALA A 399 -22.10 -18.41 -0.94
C ALA A 399 -21.76 -19.72 -1.68
N LEU A 400 -20.68 -20.42 -1.32
CA LEU A 400 -20.23 -21.64 -1.99
C LEU A 400 -21.29 -22.74 -1.98
N LYS A 401 -21.55 -23.30 -3.17
CA LYS A 401 -22.43 -24.44 -3.41
C LYS A 401 -21.67 -25.65 -3.93
N ASN A 402 -20.56 -25.45 -4.63
CA ASN A 402 -19.69 -26.54 -5.07
C ASN A 402 -18.25 -26.22 -4.73
N LEU A 403 -17.60 -27.11 -3.97
CA LEU A 403 -16.19 -27.02 -3.60
C LEU A 403 -15.49 -28.33 -3.96
N SER A 404 -14.50 -28.27 -4.84
CA SER A 404 -13.68 -29.42 -5.21
C SER A 404 -12.23 -29.19 -4.82
N MET A 405 -11.73 -30.10 -3.99
CA MET A 405 -10.36 -30.14 -3.45
C MET A 405 -9.78 -31.55 -3.65
N GLU A 406 -10.07 -32.20 -4.78
CA GLU A 406 -9.67 -33.58 -5.02
C GLU A 406 -8.15 -33.70 -5.28
N GLY A 407 -7.53 -34.80 -4.86
CA GLY A 407 -6.13 -35.11 -5.16
C GLY A 407 -5.09 -34.20 -4.50
N MET A 408 -5.43 -33.47 -3.44
CA MET A 408 -4.54 -32.59 -2.69
C MET A 408 -3.93 -33.34 -1.50
N LEU A 409 -2.79 -33.99 -1.72
CA LEU A 409 -2.15 -34.88 -0.73
C LEU A 409 -1.61 -34.14 0.51
N ASP A 410 -1.23 -32.88 0.34
CA ASP A 410 -0.64 -32.05 1.39
C ASP A 410 -1.68 -31.24 2.16
N LEU A 411 -2.92 -31.17 1.68
CA LEU A 411 -4.00 -30.46 2.36
C LEU A 411 -4.29 -31.10 3.71
N ARG A 412 -4.12 -30.31 4.77
CA ARG A 412 -4.41 -30.70 6.15
C ARG A 412 -5.65 -30.01 6.66
N GLU A 413 -5.75 -28.70 6.45
CA GLU A 413 -6.78 -27.91 7.10
C GLU A 413 -7.62 -27.12 6.10
N VAL A 414 -8.93 -27.16 6.29
CA VAL A 414 -9.90 -26.38 5.53
C VAL A 414 -10.75 -25.57 6.50
N CYS A 415 -10.53 -24.26 6.48
CA CYS A 415 -11.29 -23.29 7.26
C CYS A 415 -12.63 -23.02 6.58
N VAL A 416 -13.73 -23.22 7.31
CA VAL A 416 -15.11 -23.16 6.80
C VAL A 416 -15.99 -22.25 7.65
N TRP A 417 -17.12 -21.81 7.10
CA TRP A 417 -18.00 -20.85 7.75
C TRP A 417 -18.97 -21.44 8.78
N GLU A 418 -19.22 -22.76 8.74
CA GLU A 418 -20.13 -23.44 9.66
C GLU A 418 -19.81 -24.93 9.83
N MET A 419 -20.29 -25.52 10.92
CA MET A 419 -20.25 -26.96 11.21
C MET A 419 -21.64 -27.47 11.63
N PRO A 420 -22.06 -28.68 11.24
CA PRO A 420 -21.27 -29.70 10.51
C PRO A 420 -21.05 -29.34 9.03
N PHE A 421 -19.87 -29.71 8.53
CA PHE A 421 -19.48 -29.49 7.14
C PHE A 421 -19.37 -30.83 6.38
N PRO A 422 -19.78 -30.91 5.11
CA PRO A 422 -20.41 -29.85 4.32
C PRO A 422 -21.88 -29.58 4.72
N PRO A 423 -22.36 -28.33 4.61
CA PRO A 423 -23.77 -28.04 4.82
C PRO A 423 -24.62 -28.67 3.72
N THR A 424 -25.90 -28.94 4.00
CA THR A 424 -26.80 -29.62 3.05
C THR A 424 -27.00 -28.88 1.71
N SER A 425 -26.67 -27.59 1.67
CA SER A 425 -26.73 -26.73 0.48
C SER A 425 -25.49 -26.79 -0.39
N ALA A 426 -24.41 -27.44 0.06
CA ALA A 426 -23.13 -27.50 -0.63
C ALA A 426 -22.74 -28.94 -0.99
N SER A 427 -22.16 -29.10 -2.18
CA SER A 427 -21.50 -30.32 -2.64
C SER A 427 -20.00 -30.15 -2.49
N VAL A 428 -19.35 -31.06 -1.76
CA VAL A 428 -17.91 -31.01 -1.51
C VAL A 428 -17.24 -32.31 -1.95
N LEU A 429 -16.23 -32.19 -2.81
CA LEU A 429 -15.45 -33.31 -3.34
C LEU A 429 -14.03 -33.27 -2.78
N ILE A 430 -13.64 -34.34 -2.08
CA ILE A 430 -12.33 -34.48 -1.40
C ILE A 430 -11.62 -35.80 -1.74
N THR A 431 -12.07 -36.51 -2.78
CA THR A 431 -11.45 -37.78 -3.19
C THR A 431 -9.96 -37.58 -3.43
N GLY A 432 -9.12 -38.42 -2.82
CA GLY A 432 -7.67 -38.31 -3.00
C GLY A 432 -6.99 -37.23 -2.13
N SER A 433 -7.71 -36.62 -1.20
CA SER A 433 -7.18 -35.65 -0.21
C SER A 433 -7.35 -36.18 1.21
N PRO A 434 -6.65 -37.29 1.57
CA PRO A 434 -6.99 -38.10 2.73
C PRO A 434 -6.71 -37.44 4.09
N ASN A 435 -5.97 -36.34 4.11
CA ASN A 435 -5.50 -35.69 5.34
C ASN A 435 -6.28 -34.41 5.69
N ALA A 436 -7.24 -34.01 4.85
CA ALA A 436 -8.01 -32.79 5.05
C ALA A 436 -9.02 -32.94 6.20
N PHE A 437 -9.00 -32.00 7.15
CA PHE A 437 -10.03 -31.82 8.17
C PHE A 437 -10.63 -30.41 8.09
N PHE A 438 -11.85 -30.23 8.60
CA PHE A 438 -12.61 -28.98 8.53
C PHE A 438 -12.71 -28.30 9.89
N SER A 439 -12.54 -26.97 9.93
CA SER A 439 -12.60 -26.16 11.16
C SER A 439 -13.32 -24.82 10.94
N ILE A 440 -14.05 -24.36 11.96
CA ILE A 440 -14.61 -22.98 12.01
C ILE A 440 -13.73 -22.03 12.83
N GLU A 441 -12.68 -22.56 13.46
CA GLU A 441 -11.75 -21.79 14.29
C GLU A 441 -10.58 -21.28 13.44
N CYS A 442 -10.91 -20.52 12.39
CA CYS A 442 -10.00 -20.16 11.32
C CYS A 442 -8.87 -19.19 11.74
N SER A 443 -9.00 -18.56 12.91
CA SER A 443 -8.06 -17.60 13.48
C SER A 443 -7.06 -18.22 14.48
N VAL A 444 -7.14 -19.53 14.72
CA VAL A 444 -6.30 -20.23 15.72
C VAL A 444 -5.04 -20.82 15.07
N ASN A 445 -4.84 -20.60 13.77
CA ASN A 445 -3.71 -21.17 13.02
C ASN A 445 -2.53 -20.22 12.88
N ASN A 446 -2.69 -18.95 13.23
CA ASN A 446 -1.60 -17.99 13.27
C ASN A 446 -1.13 -17.81 14.71
N VAL A 447 0.19 -17.83 14.87
CA VAL A 447 0.87 -17.59 16.14
C VAL A 447 0.57 -16.15 16.55
N SER A 448 0.12 -15.97 17.78
CA SER A 448 -0.11 -14.64 18.34
C SER A 448 1.22 -13.98 18.66
N ILE A 449 1.66 -13.03 17.84
CA ILE A 449 2.93 -12.32 17.97
C ILE A 449 2.64 -10.82 18.18
N PRO A 450 2.56 -10.33 19.44
CA PRO A 450 2.15 -8.96 19.74
C PRO A 450 3.26 -7.91 19.50
N ASP A 451 4.52 -8.32 19.47
CA ASP A 451 5.66 -7.45 19.21
C ASP A 451 5.93 -7.37 17.70
N THR A 452 5.75 -6.19 17.13
CA THR A 452 5.95 -5.96 15.70
C THR A 452 7.42 -6.10 15.28
N ASP A 453 8.39 -5.77 16.15
CA ASP A 453 9.80 -5.98 15.86
C ASP A 453 10.12 -7.49 15.82
N PHE A 454 9.47 -8.29 16.67
CA PHE A 454 9.58 -9.75 16.63
C PHE A 454 8.95 -10.34 15.36
N LEU A 455 7.71 -9.93 15.03
CA LEU A 455 7.02 -10.41 13.83
C LEU A 455 7.84 -10.09 12.57
N ASN A 456 8.30 -8.85 12.42
CA ASN A 456 9.12 -8.45 11.27
C ASN A 456 10.45 -9.20 11.20
N ALA A 457 11.07 -9.47 12.35
CA ALA A 457 12.31 -10.25 12.39
C ALA A 457 12.09 -11.70 11.90
N LEU A 458 10.94 -12.32 12.21
CA LEU A 458 10.60 -13.65 11.71
C LEU A 458 10.33 -13.64 10.20
N ILE A 459 9.65 -12.60 9.70
CA ILE A 459 9.42 -12.39 8.26
C ILE A 459 10.74 -12.17 7.51
N ASP A 460 11.66 -11.37 8.06
CA ASP A 460 12.99 -11.11 7.49
C ASP A 460 13.84 -12.39 7.39
N GLU A 461 13.68 -13.31 8.35
CA GLU A 461 14.28 -14.66 8.32
C GLU A 461 13.55 -15.63 7.38
N ARG A 462 12.54 -15.17 6.63
CA ARG A 462 11.76 -15.93 5.64
C ARG A 462 10.94 -17.09 6.21
N ILE A 463 10.48 -16.92 7.45
CA ILE A 463 9.61 -17.89 8.13
C ILE A 463 8.17 -17.76 7.63
N ASP A 464 7.75 -16.55 7.27
CA ASP A 464 6.53 -16.32 6.48
C ASP A 464 6.77 -16.83 5.05
N THR A 465 6.37 -18.07 4.82
CA THR A 465 6.58 -18.79 3.55
C THR A 465 5.48 -18.51 2.54
N ASN A 466 4.32 -18.07 3.00
CA ASN A 466 3.15 -17.78 2.17
C ASN A 466 3.02 -16.28 1.81
N GLY A 467 3.79 -15.41 2.46
CA GLY A 467 3.85 -13.96 2.23
C GLY A 467 2.66 -13.19 2.80
N ASP A 468 1.87 -13.77 3.70
CA ASP A 468 0.66 -13.15 4.25
C ASP A 468 0.93 -12.17 5.40
N SER A 469 2.21 -11.92 5.71
CA SER A 469 2.70 -11.05 6.79
C SER A 469 2.27 -11.50 8.19
N LEU A 470 1.84 -12.75 8.34
CA LEU A 470 1.57 -13.42 9.60
C LEU A 470 2.46 -14.66 9.70
N ILE A 471 2.55 -15.25 10.89
CA ILE A 471 3.27 -16.51 11.10
C ILE A 471 2.26 -17.56 11.52
N SER A 472 2.12 -18.61 10.72
CA SER A 472 1.30 -19.77 11.04
C SER A 472 2.00 -20.74 12.00
N TYR A 473 1.23 -21.55 12.73
CA TYR A 473 1.79 -22.66 13.51
C TYR A 473 2.52 -23.69 12.64
N ALA A 474 2.19 -23.79 11.35
CA ALA A 474 2.88 -24.68 10.43
C ALA A 474 4.28 -24.16 10.12
N GLU A 475 4.40 -22.86 9.82
CA GLU A 475 5.67 -22.18 9.58
C GLU A 475 6.56 -22.22 10.81
N ALA A 476 6.04 -21.83 11.97
CA ALA A 476 6.78 -21.88 13.23
C ALA A 476 7.31 -23.29 13.57
N ARG A 477 6.56 -24.34 13.25
CA ARG A 477 6.99 -25.74 13.47
C ARG A 477 7.97 -26.25 12.43
N ASN A 478 8.09 -25.60 11.27
CA ASN A 478 9.04 -26.01 10.25
C ASN A 478 10.47 -25.54 10.56
N GLU A 479 10.61 -24.55 11.43
CA GLU A 479 11.88 -23.98 11.82
C GLU A 479 12.58 -24.77 12.94
N ASP A 480 13.86 -25.09 12.71
CA ASP A 480 14.72 -25.73 13.71
C ASP A 480 15.97 -24.92 14.11
N ASP A 481 16.22 -23.78 13.45
CA ASP A 481 17.29 -22.82 13.75
C ASP A 481 16.78 -21.38 13.59
N LEU A 482 16.81 -20.59 14.67
CA LEU A 482 16.36 -19.20 14.69
C LEU A 482 17.41 -18.28 15.30
N VAL A 483 17.84 -17.28 14.52
CA VAL A 483 18.96 -16.40 14.88
C VAL A 483 18.60 -14.92 14.71
N LEU A 484 18.14 -14.29 15.79
CA LEU A 484 17.72 -12.88 15.80
C LEU A 484 18.72 -12.02 16.60
N TYR A 485 19.35 -11.06 15.90
CA TYR A 485 20.31 -10.11 16.49
C TYR A 485 19.77 -8.68 16.43
N GLY A 486 19.49 -8.09 17.59
CA GLY A 486 19.07 -6.69 17.66
C GLY A 486 20.16 -5.73 17.15
N GLY A 487 19.73 -4.73 16.39
CA GLY A 487 20.59 -3.69 15.80
C GLY A 487 21.21 -4.00 14.43
N ARG A 488 20.94 -5.16 13.81
CA ARG A 488 21.28 -5.44 12.39
C ARG A 488 20.08 -5.78 11.50
N THR A 489 18.97 -6.21 12.10
CA THR A 489 17.70 -6.57 11.42
C THR A 489 16.57 -5.80 12.08
N GLY A 490 16.18 -4.65 11.51
CA GLY A 490 14.84 -4.08 11.63
C GLY A 490 14.28 -3.56 12.97
N GLY A 491 14.71 -4.03 14.15
CA GLY A 491 14.02 -3.69 15.40
C GLY A 491 14.73 -4.13 16.68
N GLU A 492 14.22 -3.67 17.83
CA GLU A 492 14.70 -3.99 19.18
C GLU A 492 13.63 -4.84 19.88
N ILE A 493 13.68 -6.17 19.74
CA ILE A 493 12.62 -7.06 20.23
C ILE A 493 12.43 -6.90 21.76
N ARG A 494 11.22 -6.58 22.21
CA ARG A 494 10.87 -6.36 23.63
C ARG A 494 10.04 -7.50 24.21
N ASP A 495 9.26 -8.18 23.38
CA ASP A 495 8.41 -9.30 23.74
C ASP A 495 8.51 -10.43 22.70
N ALA A 496 8.90 -11.62 23.15
CA ALA A 496 9.06 -12.81 22.32
C ALA A 496 7.83 -13.75 22.40
N THR A 497 6.68 -13.28 22.88
CA THR A 497 5.43 -14.05 22.88
C THR A 497 5.14 -14.59 21.47
N GLY A 498 4.84 -15.88 21.39
CA GLY A 498 4.72 -16.65 20.14
C GLY A 498 5.88 -17.61 19.90
N ILE A 499 7.05 -17.41 20.53
CA ILE A 499 8.20 -18.32 20.41
C ILE A 499 7.89 -19.75 20.90
N GLU A 500 6.92 -19.90 21.79
CA GLU A 500 6.43 -21.20 22.28
C GLU A 500 5.79 -22.07 21.19
N ALA A 501 5.40 -21.47 20.05
CA ALA A 501 4.86 -22.19 18.89
C ALA A 501 5.95 -22.93 18.09
N PHE A 502 7.22 -22.56 18.25
CA PHE A 502 8.38 -23.11 17.55
C PHE A 502 8.85 -24.41 18.23
N THR A 503 8.00 -25.43 18.21
CA THR A 503 8.21 -26.66 19.01
C THR A 503 9.34 -27.54 18.50
N ASN A 504 9.76 -27.39 17.24
CA ASN A 504 10.86 -28.14 16.63
C ASN A 504 12.22 -27.41 16.71
N LEU A 505 12.24 -26.24 17.36
CA LEU A 505 13.41 -25.38 17.45
C LEU A 505 14.54 -26.04 18.24
N LYS A 506 15.70 -26.21 17.62
CA LYS A 506 16.90 -26.82 18.22
C LYS A 506 17.96 -25.79 18.58
N HIS A 507 18.04 -24.70 17.83
CA HIS A 507 19.02 -23.64 18.01
C HIS A 507 18.32 -22.28 18.05
N LEU A 508 18.47 -21.54 19.15
CA LEU A 508 17.88 -20.22 19.34
C LEU A 508 18.93 -19.20 19.78
N VAL A 509 19.02 -18.10 19.03
CA VAL A 509 19.81 -16.92 19.38
C VAL A 509 18.89 -15.71 19.39
N LEU A 510 18.76 -15.05 20.54
CA LEU A 510 18.00 -13.81 20.72
C LEU A 510 18.91 -12.77 21.36
N ARG A 511 19.96 -12.32 20.68
CA ARG A 511 21.00 -11.45 21.27
C ARG A 511 20.82 -9.98 20.91
N CYS A 512 21.31 -9.09 21.76
CA CYS A 512 21.33 -7.64 21.54
C CYS A 512 19.92 -7.02 21.40
N ASN A 513 18.92 -7.60 22.06
CA ASN A 513 17.53 -7.16 22.05
C ASN A 513 17.16 -6.50 23.39
N LYS A 514 15.86 -6.21 23.60
CA LYS A 514 15.33 -5.50 24.78
C LYS A 514 14.41 -6.35 25.64
N LEU A 515 14.52 -7.69 25.54
CA LEU A 515 13.68 -8.63 26.29
C LEU A 515 13.85 -8.48 27.79
N THR A 516 12.75 -8.42 28.53
CA THR A 516 12.72 -8.41 30.02
C THR A 516 12.32 -9.75 30.62
N SER A 517 11.67 -10.61 29.84
CA SER A 517 11.33 -11.98 30.21
C SER A 517 11.37 -12.88 28.99
N LEU A 518 11.65 -14.16 29.21
CA LEU A 518 11.57 -15.17 28.17
C LEU A 518 11.13 -16.51 28.77
N ASP A 519 10.08 -17.09 28.21
CA ASP A 519 9.57 -18.41 28.58
C ASP A 519 9.77 -19.38 27.40
N LEU A 520 10.59 -20.40 27.61
CA LEU A 520 10.90 -21.47 26.65
C LEU A 520 10.45 -22.84 27.17
N SER A 521 9.58 -22.89 28.18
CA SER A 521 9.13 -24.15 28.80
C SER A 521 8.46 -25.11 27.80
N ASN A 522 7.98 -24.64 26.66
CA ASN A 522 7.39 -25.46 25.60
C ASN A 522 8.38 -25.85 24.47
N ASN A 523 9.59 -25.30 24.41
CA ASN A 523 10.57 -25.57 23.36
C ASN A 523 11.46 -26.77 23.72
N GLN A 524 10.86 -27.97 23.78
CA GLN A 524 11.50 -29.18 24.33
C GLN A 524 12.66 -29.73 23.49
N GLU A 525 12.68 -29.42 22.19
CA GLU A 525 13.73 -29.85 21.24
C GLU A 525 14.99 -28.97 21.30
N LEU A 526 14.98 -27.90 22.11
CA LEU A 526 16.06 -26.91 22.14
C LEU A 526 17.36 -27.49 22.72
N THR A 527 18.42 -27.44 21.92
CA THR A 527 19.76 -27.94 22.27
C THR A 527 20.77 -26.82 22.53
N TYR A 528 20.55 -25.64 21.97
CA TYR A 528 21.43 -24.48 22.10
C TYR A 528 20.60 -23.20 22.32
N LEU A 529 20.97 -22.42 23.33
CA LEU A 529 20.34 -21.14 23.64
C LEU A 529 21.40 -20.05 23.90
N ASP A 530 21.28 -18.92 23.19
CA ASP A 530 22.07 -17.71 23.43
C ASP A 530 21.17 -16.47 23.52
N VAL A 531 21.00 -15.96 24.74
CA VAL A 531 20.13 -14.82 25.09
C VAL A 531 20.93 -13.67 25.70
N GLY A 532 22.24 -13.65 25.46
CA GLY A 532 23.13 -12.57 25.90
C GLY A 532 22.70 -11.19 25.39
N GLU A 533 23.11 -10.15 26.12
CA GLU A 533 22.84 -8.75 25.74
C GLU A 533 21.34 -8.42 25.60
N ASN A 534 20.54 -8.75 26.61
CA ASN A 534 19.15 -8.31 26.79
C ASN A 534 18.98 -7.61 28.15
N PHE A 535 17.74 -7.50 28.65
CA PHE A 535 17.37 -6.99 29.96
C PHE A 535 16.61 -8.03 30.79
N LEU A 536 16.81 -9.33 30.52
CA LEU A 536 16.01 -10.40 31.11
C LEU A 536 16.07 -10.31 32.64
N GLU A 537 14.92 -10.16 33.29
CA GLU A 537 14.74 -10.34 34.72
C GLU A 537 14.37 -11.78 35.04
N THR A 538 13.67 -12.45 34.11
CA THR A 538 13.26 -13.86 34.20
C THR A 538 13.61 -14.62 32.92
N LEU A 539 13.96 -15.89 33.10
CA LEU A 539 14.20 -16.85 32.02
C LEU A 539 13.69 -18.21 32.48
N ASP A 540 12.67 -18.73 31.82
CA ASP A 540 12.17 -20.09 32.04
C ASP A 540 12.68 -21.02 30.94
N ILE A 541 13.50 -21.99 31.33
CA ILE A 541 14.03 -23.06 30.46
C ILE A 541 13.70 -24.44 31.02
N SER A 542 12.69 -24.52 31.90
CA SER A 542 12.37 -25.72 32.68
C SER A 542 11.99 -26.93 31.82
N GLY A 543 11.43 -26.69 30.63
CA GLY A 543 11.07 -27.74 29.65
C GLY A 543 12.14 -28.04 28.60
N CYS A 544 13.23 -27.28 28.54
CA CYS A 544 14.32 -27.48 27.58
C CYS A 544 15.25 -28.63 28.02
N HIS A 545 14.73 -29.85 28.09
CA HIS A 545 15.45 -31.01 28.64
C HIS A 545 16.64 -31.46 27.78
N LEU A 546 16.65 -31.11 26.49
CA LEU A 546 17.72 -31.41 25.54
C LEU A 546 18.82 -30.35 25.48
N LEU A 547 18.74 -29.30 26.31
CA LEU A 547 19.65 -28.17 26.27
C LEU A 547 21.08 -28.59 26.66
N THR A 548 22.03 -28.39 25.74
CA THR A 548 23.45 -28.71 25.92
C THR A 548 24.32 -27.46 26.11
N THR A 549 23.88 -26.32 25.57
CA THR A 549 24.60 -25.06 25.66
C THR A 549 23.66 -23.93 26.08
N LEU A 550 24.04 -23.21 27.14
CA LEU A 550 23.29 -22.07 27.67
C LEU A 550 24.20 -20.84 27.81
N LYS A 551 23.86 -19.77 27.10
CA LYS A 551 24.61 -18.51 27.11
C LYS A 551 23.70 -17.35 27.49
N VAL A 552 23.96 -16.79 28.66
CA VAL A 552 23.16 -15.70 29.25
C VAL A 552 24.03 -14.45 29.45
N GLY A 553 25.34 -14.64 29.64
CA GLY A 553 26.31 -13.55 29.71
C GLY A 553 26.52 -12.84 28.36
N PRO A 554 26.88 -11.55 28.37
CA PRO A 554 27.24 -10.81 27.16
C PRO A 554 28.58 -11.31 26.59
N ARG A 555 28.69 -11.40 25.26
CA ARG A 555 29.92 -11.79 24.53
C ARG A 555 30.54 -10.64 23.74
N SER A 556 29.83 -9.52 23.57
CA SER A 556 30.24 -8.38 22.76
C SER A 556 30.18 -7.08 23.55
N ARG A 557 31.21 -6.24 23.41
CA ARG A 557 31.18 -4.86 23.93
C ARG A 557 30.30 -3.92 23.11
N LYS A 558 29.76 -4.38 21.96
CA LYS A 558 29.04 -3.51 21.01
C LYS A 558 27.59 -3.23 21.40
N CYS A 559 26.90 -4.17 22.04
CA CYS A 559 25.47 -4.04 22.32
C CYS A 559 25.17 -3.42 23.70
N GLY A 560 26.15 -3.31 24.59
CA GLY A 560 26.08 -2.53 25.84
C GLY A 560 25.14 -3.07 26.95
N ASP A 561 24.10 -3.82 26.57
CA ASP A 561 23.05 -4.31 27.45
C ASP A 561 23.46 -5.58 28.21
N LYS A 562 22.87 -5.78 29.39
CA LYS A 562 23.15 -6.92 30.27
C LYS A 562 21.86 -7.44 30.90
N ASN A 563 21.71 -8.76 30.89
CA ASN A 563 20.62 -9.42 31.58
C ASN A 563 20.62 -9.08 33.09
N LEU A 564 19.43 -8.89 33.63
CA LEU A 564 19.16 -8.47 35.01
C LEU A 564 18.71 -9.63 35.92
N ILE A 565 18.79 -10.87 35.41
CA ILE A 565 18.39 -12.11 36.09
C ILE A 565 19.08 -12.18 37.46
N LYS A 566 18.27 -12.31 38.52
CA LYS A 566 18.76 -12.40 39.91
C LYS A 566 19.03 -13.84 40.34
N SER A 567 18.26 -14.75 39.79
CA SER A 567 18.34 -16.19 40.05
C SER A 567 17.98 -16.98 38.80
N LEU A 568 18.62 -18.12 38.60
CA LEU A 568 18.38 -19.00 37.46
C LEU A 568 18.18 -20.43 37.94
N ASP A 569 17.14 -21.11 37.47
CA ASP A 569 16.92 -22.54 37.73
C ASP A 569 17.32 -23.35 36.49
N ILE A 570 18.31 -24.24 36.66
CA ILE A 570 18.75 -25.17 35.62
C ILE A 570 18.59 -26.63 36.05
N THR A 571 17.80 -26.93 37.09
CA THR A 571 17.65 -28.27 37.66
C THR A 571 17.12 -29.32 36.67
N ASN A 572 16.38 -28.89 35.65
CA ASN A 572 15.82 -29.76 34.60
C ASN A 572 16.70 -29.88 33.34
N ASN A 573 17.79 -29.11 33.23
CA ASN A 573 18.64 -29.05 32.04
C ASN A 573 19.92 -29.89 32.21
N LYS A 574 19.74 -31.19 32.47
CA LYS A 574 20.82 -32.11 32.91
C LYS A 574 21.86 -32.44 31.82
N LEU A 575 21.58 -32.08 30.57
CA LEU A 575 22.46 -32.31 29.42
C LEU A 575 23.40 -31.12 29.13
N LEU A 576 23.34 -30.05 29.93
CA LEU A 576 24.22 -28.90 29.78
C LEU A 576 25.69 -29.30 29.92
N VAL A 577 26.49 -28.97 28.91
CA VAL A 577 27.96 -29.13 28.89
C VAL A 577 28.69 -27.79 28.87
N GLU A 578 28.03 -26.71 28.43
CA GLU A 578 28.58 -25.35 28.41
C GLU A 578 27.56 -24.36 28.99
N ILE A 579 27.97 -23.61 30.01
CA ILE A 579 27.14 -22.60 30.70
C ILE A 579 27.93 -21.28 30.79
N ASP A 580 27.44 -20.22 30.16
CA ASP A 580 28.05 -18.88 30.19
C ASP A 580 27.18 -17.86 30.95
N LEU A 581 27.67 -17.49 32.12
CA LEU A 581 27.10 -16.56 33.09
C LEU A 581 28.07 -15.41 33.41
N LEU A 582 29.02 -15.11 32.53
CA LEU A 582 29.96 -14.02 32.74
C LEU A 582 29.22 -12.67 32.74
N TYR A 583 29.76 -11.70 33.48
CA TYR A 583 29.30 -10.30 33.50
C TYR A 583 27.82 -10.07 33.86
N LEU A 584 27.16 -11.03 34.52
CA LEU A 584 25.82 -10.91 35.09
C LEU A 584 25.88 -10.32 36.50
N ASP A 585 25.91 -8.99 36.60
CA ASP A 585 26.13 -8.28 37.87
C ASP A 585 24.97 -8.48 38.88
N SER A 586 23.77 -8.81 38.40
CA SER A 586 22.57 -9.05 39.22
C SER A 586 22.41 -10.50 39.67
N LEU A 587 23.02 -11.46 38.97
CA LEU A 587 22.85 -12.89 39.27
C LEU A 587 23.57 -13.24 40.57
N ARG A 588 22.85 -13.89 41.49
CA ARG A 588 23.39 -14.31 42.79
C ARG A 588 23.39 -15.83 42.92
N GLY A 589 22.23 -16.46 42.72
CA GLY A 589 22.05 -17.90 42.89
C GLY A 589 21.70 -18.61 41.60
N VAL A 590 22.24 -19.82 41.41
CA VAL A 590 21.83 -20.73 40.34
C VAL A 590 21.46 -22.07 40.94
N CYS A 591 20.26 -22.54 40.62
CA CYS A 591 19.73 -23.81 41.06
C CYS A 591 20.18 -24.96 40.16
N VAL A 592 20.80 -25.99 40.73
CA VAL A 592 21.46 -27.06 39.97
C VAL A 592 20.98 -28.45 40.38
N TRP A 593 21.07 -29.42 39.48
CA TRP A 593 20.60 -30.79 39.69
C TRP A 593 21.56 -31.66 40.53
N THR A 594 22.81 -31.24 40.73
CA THR A 594 23.83 -31.99 41.45
C THR A 594 24.80 -31.09 42.22
N MET A 595 25.42 -31.65 43.28
CA MET A 595 26.48 -31.02 44.08
C MET A 595 27.51 -32.11 44.42
N PRO A 596 28.83 -31.85 44.32
CA PRO A 596 29.45 -30.58 43.91
C PRO A 596 29.15 -30.20 42.46
N PHE A 597 29.20 -28.90 42.15
CA PHE A 597 28.93 -28.34 40.83
C PHE A 597 30.08 -27.43 40.40
N PRO A 598 30.53 -27.46 39.13
CA PRO A 598 30.02 -28.30 38.02
C PRO A 598 30.43 -29.78 38.13
N PRO A 599 29.59 -30.73 37.66
CA PRO A 599 30.00 -32.12 37.50
C PRO A 599 31.01 -32.29 36.35
N ASP A 600 31.67 -33.45 36.30
CA ASP A 600 32.64 -33.78 35.24
C ASP A 600 32.04 -33.59 33.84
N GLY A 601 32.79 -32.91 32.96
CA GLY A 601 32.38 -32.65 31.58
C GLY A 601 31.53 -31.38 31.38
N VAL A 602 31.17 -30.67 32.45
CA VAL A 602 30.44 -29.39 32.38
C VAL A 602 31.38 -28.22 32.57
N THR A 603 31.44 -27.33 31.57
CA THR A 603 32.22 -26.09 31.63
C THR A 603 31.32 -24.92 32.00
N VAL A 604 31.69 -24.19 33.05
CA VAL A 604 30.92 -23.05 33.56
C VAL A 604 31.79 -21.80 33.60
N TYR A 605 31.38 -20.78 32.86
CA TYR A 605 31.97 -19.45 32.89
C TYR A 605 31.10 -18.56 33.78
N LYS A 606 31.61 -18.08 34.92
CA LYS A 606 30.81 -17.30 35.87
C LYS A 606 31.60 -16.19 36.55
N GLY A 607 30.87 -15.16 37.00
CA GLY A 607 31.40 -14.15 37.91
C GLY A 607 31.72 -14.70 39.32
N PRO A 608 32.55 -13.99 40.11
CA PRO A 608 32.97 -14.44 41.44
C PRO A 608 31.80 -14.55 42.43
N ASN A 609 30.73 -13.78 42.25
CA ASN A 609 29.63 -13.66 43.21
C ASN A 609 28.45 -14.61 42.95
N ILE A 610 28.56 -15.53 41.99
CA ILE A 610 27.51 -16.51 41.67
C ILE A 610 27.74 -17.79 42.48
N TYR A 611 26.75 -18.18 43.28
CA TYR A 611 26.73 -19.43 44.05
C TYR A 611 25.76 -20.45 43.44
N PHE A 612 26.04 -21.75 43.64
CA PHE A 612 25.20 -22.85 43.19
C PHE A 612 24.54 -23.55 44.38
N THR A 613 23.27 -23.92 44.25
CA THR A 613 22.51 -24.62 45.30
C THR A 613 21.58 -25.67 44.70
N LYS A 614 21.25 -26.71 45.48
CA LYS A 614 20.14 -27.64 45.18
C LYS A 614 18.79 -27.15 45.71
N GLU A 615 18.79 -26.20 46.64
CA GLU A 615 17.58 -25.70 47.30
C GLU A 615 17.10 -24.41 46.64
N CYS A 616 16.11 -24.52 45.75
CA CYS A 616 15.60 -23.39 44.96
C CYS A 616 14.72 -22.41 45.72
N SER A 617 14.38 -22.73 46.97
CA SER A 617 13.76 -21.79 47.90
C SER A 617 14.71 -20.69 48.38
N ASP A 618 16.03 -20.89 48.25
CA ASP A 618 17.07 -20.04 48.86
C ASP A 618 17.79 -19.11 47.86
N LEU A 619 17.22 -18.91 46.66
CA LEU A 619 17.84 -18.15 45.57
C LEU A 619 18.06 -16.65 45.86
N ASN A 620 17.55 -16.12 46.99
CA ASN A 620 17.84 -14.80 47.54
C ASN A 620 18.37 -14.93 49.00
N PRO A 621 19.69 -15.03 49.23
CA PRO A 621 20.22 -15.02 50.59
C PRO A 621 20.11 -13.60 51.18
N PRO A 622 19.89 -13.46 52.50
CA PRO A 622 19.94 -12.16 53.15
C PRO A 622 21.35 -11.54 53.04
N ILE A 623 21.37 -10.21 52.94
CA ILE A 623 22.60 -9.41 52.87
C ILE A 623 23.45 -9.67 54.11
N ILE A 624 24.64 -10.25 53.96
CA ILE A 624 25.68 -10.15 55.00
C ILE A 624 26.34 -8.77 54.85
N THR A 625 25.79 -7.77 55.55
CA THR A 625 26.46 -6.48 55.78
C THR A 625 27.25 -6.54 57.08
N ALA A 626 28.58 -6.59 56.97
CA ALA A 626 29.62 -5.99 57.85
C ALA A 626 30.95 -6.71 57.51
N VAL A 627 32.10 -6.04 57.33
CA VAL A 627 32.73 -5.13 58.29
C VAL A 627 33.46 -3.98 57.58
N ASP A 628 33.44 -2.86 58.30
CA ASP A 628 34.29 -1.66 58.32
C ASP A 628 35.55 -1.58 57.43
N SER A 629 35.76 -0.34 57.00
CA SER A 629 36.89 0.23 56.29
C SER A 629 38.27 -0.06 56.89
N GLN A 630 39.26 -0.17 55.99
CA GLN A 630 40.70 -0.39 56.19
C GLN A 630 41.16 -1.86 56.16
N TYR A 631 42.15 -2.11 55.31
CA TYR A 631 42.74 -3.39 54.87
C TYR A 631 42.11 -4.00 53.61
N GLN A 632 42.78 -3.74 52.47
CA GLN A 632 42.79 -4.68 51.35
C GLN A 632 43.31 -6.02 51.87
N ALA A 633 42.61 -7.11 51.60
CA ALA A 633 43.09 -8.45 51.93
C ALA A 633 42.88 -9.40 50.75
N GLU A 634 44.00 -10.02 50.37
CA GLU A 634 44.15 -11.17 49.50
C GLU A 634 43.46 -12.42 50.07
N PHE A 635 42.97 -13.27 49.16
CA PHE A 635 42.58 -14.69 49.28
C PHE A 635 42.23 -15.28 50.67
N LEU A 636 40.98 -15.75 50.82
CA LEU A 636 40.57 -16.72 51.84
C LEU A 636 39.83 -17.88 51.16
N GLU A 637 40.42 -19.08 51.18
CA GLU A 637 39.69 -20.34 50.93
C GLU A 637 38.97 -20.75 52.21
N ALA A 638 37.66 -21.00 52.12
CA ALA A 638 36.89 -21.67 53.16
C ALA A 638 36.72 -23.15 52.74
N THR A 639 37.20 -24.08 53.56
CA THR A 639 36.86 -25.50 53.43
C THR A 639 35.87 -25.89 54.52
N SER A 640 34.76 -26.51 54.13
CA SER A 640 33.75 -27.05 55.04
C SER A 640 34.07 -28.50 55.39
N THR A 641 34.02 -28.87 56.67
CA THR A 641 33.86 -30.26 57.11
C THR A 641 32.51 -30.44 57.83
N GLU A 642 32.06 -31.69 57.92
CA GLU A 642 30.66 -32.13 58.13
C GLU A 642 29.90 -31.63 59.39
N ASP A 643 30.51 -30.87 60.30
CA ASP A 643 29.87 -30.44 61.56
C ASP A 643 29.60 -28.92 61.68
N GLY A 644 29.73 -28.15 60.61
CA GLY A 644 29.11 -26.80 60.52
C GLY A 644 29.74 -25.67 61.37
N MET A 645 30.97 -25.81 61.86
CA MET A 645 31.72 -24.71 62.52
C MET A 645 32.99 -24.35 61.73
N ILE A 646 33.14 -23.07 61.38
CA ILE A 646 34.28 -22.52 60.63
C ILE A 646 35.39 -22.10 61.61
N TYR A 647 36.60 -22.64 61.44
CA TYR A 647 37.81 -22.12 62.08
C TYR A 647 38.74 -21.50 61.03
N LEU A 648 39.19 -20.26 61.28
CA LEU A 648 40.15 -19.55 60.43
C LEU A 648 41.58 -19.98 60.80
N VAL A 649 42.33 -20.53 59.85
CA VAL A 649 43.79 -20.78 59.99
C VAL A 649 44.53 -19.93 58.96
N PRO A 650 45.51 -19.08 59.33
CA PRO A 650 46.28 -18.33 58.35
C PRO A 650 47.36 -19.21 57.70
N MET A 651 47.46 -19.23 56.37
CA MET A 651 48.65 -19.71 55.66
C MET A 651 49.70 -18.59 55.64
N ALA A 652 50.74 -18.71 56.45
CA ALA A 652 51.95 -17.88 56.33
C ALA A 652 52.86 -18.44 55.23
N THR A 653 53.45 -17.56 54.42
CA THR A 653 54.49 -17.93 53.44
C THR A 653 55.86 -17.99 54.14
N GLU A 654 56.82 -18.74 53.57
CA GLU A 654 58.18 -18.96 54.09
C GLU A 654 59.01 -17.68 54.34
N LYS A 655 58.48 -16.51 53.98
CA LYS A 655 59.07 -15.19 54.21
C LYS A 655 58.65 -14.54 55.54
N ASP A 656 57.59 -15.06 56.19
CA ASP A 656 57.04 -14.55 57.46
C ASP A 656 57.53 -15.35 58.69
N LEU A 657 58.22 -16.47 58.48
CA LEU A 657 58.76 -17.35 59.54
C LEU A 657 60.04 -16.83 60.21
N ALA A 658 60.54 -15.64 59.87
CA ALA A 658 61.71 -15.03 60.51
C ALA A 658 61.37 -13.94 61.55
N ALA A 659 60.08 -13.62 61.77
CA ALA A 659 59.68 -12.55 62.70
C ALA A 659 58.87 -13.02 63.93
N ILE A 660 58.41 -14.28 63.98
CA ILE A 660 57.59 -14.80 65.09
C ILE A 660 58.11 -16.16 65.57
N CYS A 661 59.37 -16.19 66.00
CA CYS A 661 59.89 -17.22 66.90
C CYS A 661 60.59 -16.51 68.06
N GLY A 662 59.78 -15.90 68.92
CA GLY A 662 60.18 -15.35 70.22
C GLY A 662 59.46 -16.14 71.31
N GLU A 663 60.14 -17.19 71.77
CA GLU A 663 59.96 -17.87 73.07
C GLU A 663 58.59 -18.52 73.39
N CYS A 664 58.63 -19.87 73.42
CA CYS A 664 58.18 -20.76 74.51
C CYS A 664 56.81 -20.45 75.16
N LEU A 665 55.84 -21.37 75.17
CA LEU A 665 55.90 -22.77 75.63
C LEU A 665 54.57 -23.46 75.29
#